data_AF-A0AAD8GN77-F1
#
_entry.id   AF-A0AAD8GN77-F1
#
_cell.length_a   1.000
_cell.length_b   1.000
_cell.length_c   1.000
_cell.angle_alpha   90.00
_cell.angle_beta   90.00
_cell.angle_gamma   90.00
#
_symmetry.space_group_name_H-M   'P 1'
#
loop_
_entity.id
_entity.type
_entity.pdbx_description
1 polymer ?
#
loop_
_entity_poly.entity_id
_entity_poly.type
_entity_poly.pdbx_seq_one_letter_code
_entity_poly.pdbx_strand_id
1 'polypeptide(L)'
;MMIIRRRLLVETERLVLGAKLANIYYVYFAIKIADVKRHHKYEQVFSSNMQNKDDDVAVMKKRVVDIAACLGKAVKVELNAAEVELNGQQVPVNSFTNYIDLYRMSTKKNREKPLCKIVDSRSVYARVIDAFDTSAVNKKNKDVLFAARSVKKQLWVFVNALIDNPTFDSQTKETLTTRKSGFGSKCELSEDFLKKVKIESGVVESLLGLESIKLSRNLKKTDGSKEDRVIGIPELEDAHYAGGPQSHECTLILTEGDSAKGFAMAGLSVVGRNYYGVFPLRGKSLNVREASVKQIIENAEIQNIKKILGLQHGKKYEDVSSLRYGHLMIMTDQDHDGSHIKGLVINFIHIFWPSLLLVRSFIKEFITPIVKATKGQTVLLFYTIPEYESWRKSVGNTQRGWRIEHYKGLGTFDRNEAKGCFKEIEEHVKIFLWVVDEDGEAIKLAFSKTKIEERKNWIRQFEPGTFLDQKQCLIKYKDFINKELILFSIADLQRSIPSMVDGLKLGQRKILFCSFEKNLTTKIKVSRILLAAITSTFSYPVDNMVLYPVEGKIMQAQGIFYTRLSLITRSLFLKKDDFLLDYLNEDGQMIEPTWYVPVIAFVLVNGSEGIGTGWSSYVPNNNPKEIIGNIRRLLREEPVQPMDP
;
A
#
# COMPACT_ATOMS: atom_id res chain seq x y z
N MET A 1 26.76 -41.72 -45.65
CA MET A 1 27.89 -41.13 -46.41
C MET A 1 27.46 -39.76 -46.88
N MET A 2 27.91 -38.69 -46.21
CA MET A 2 27.44 -37.32 -46.45
C MET A 2 28.43 -36.61 -47.37
N ILE A 3 28.04 -36.33 -48.61
CA ILE A 3 28.87 -35.60 -49.58
C ILE A 3 28.43 -34.13 -49.55
N ILE A 4 29.16 -33.29 -48.81
CA ILE A 4 29.01 -31.83 -48.90
C ILE A 4 29.92 -31.32 -50.03
N ARG A 5 29.35 -30.83 -51.12
CA ARG A 5 30.09 -30.08 -52.15
C ARG A 5 30.10 -28.59 -51.82
N ARG A 6 31.15 -28.11 -51.13
CA ARG A 6 31.61 -26.71 -51.28
C ARG A 6 33.07 -26.55 -50.87
N ARG A 7 33.77 -25.73 -51.66
CA ARG A 7 35.20 -25.40 -51.62
C ARG A 7 35.51 -24.59 -50.35
N LEU A 8 36.13 -25.22 -49.35
CA LEU A 8 36.72 -24.53 -48.20
C LEU A 8 38.18 -24.21 -48.54
N LEU A 9 38.48 -22.93 -48.72
CA LEU A 9 39.84 -22.41 -48.66
C LEU A 9 40.34 -22.63 -47.23
N VAL A 10 41.47 -23.32 -47.12
CA VAL A 10 42.12 -23.66 -45.86
C VAL A 10 42.89 -22.42 -45.39
N GLU A 11 42.36 -21.73 -44.38
CA GLU A 11 43.14 -20.87 -43.49
C GLU A 11 43.14 -21.48 -42.07
N THR A 12 44.25 -22.19 -41.82
CA THR A 12 45.11 -22.21 -40.63
C THR A 12 44.51 -22.39 -39.20
N GLU A 13 44.91 -23.55 -38.65
CA GLU A 13 45.22 -23.90 -37.24
C GLU A 13 44.12 -24.18 -36.20
N ARG A 14 42.89 -23.66 -36.28
CA ARG A 14 41.89 -23.89 -35.20
C ARG A 14 40.89 -25.04 -35.38
N LEU A 15 41.03 -25.87 -36.42
CA LEU A 15 39.99 -26.83 -36.84
C LEU A 15 40.40 -28.32 -36.84
N VAL A 16 41.58 -28.67 -36.33
CA VAL A 16 42.15 -30.01 -36.56
C VAL A 16 41.63 -31.08 -35.58
N LEU A 17 41.09 -30.72 -34.41
CA LEU A 17 40.67 -31.70 -33.40
C LEU A 17 39.29 -32.34 -33.64
N GLY A 18 38.34 -31.64 -34.27
CA GLY A 18 36.95 -32.14 -34.38
C GLY A 18 36.83 -33.40 -35.23
N ALA A 19 37.47 -33.42 -36.40
CA ALA A 19 37.50 -34.60 -37.27
C ALA A 19 38.33 -35.75 -36.65
N LYS A 20 39.38 -35.43 -35.88
CA LYS A 20 40.18 -36.41 -35.15
C LYS A 20 39.41 -37.03 -33.98
N LEU A 21 38.64 -36.24 -33.24
CA LEU A 21 37.74 -36.73 -32.18
C LEU A 21 36.68 -37.64 -32.76
N ALA A 22 36.03 -37.27 -33.87
CA ALA A 22 35.10 -38.17 -34.55
C ALA A 22 35.78 -39.50 -34.92
N ASN A 23 36.97 -39.46 -35.54
CA ASN A 23 37.71 -40.67 -35.89
C ASN A 23 38.01 -41.58 -34.67
N ILE A 24 38.31 -41.01 -33.50
CA ILE A 24 38.59 -41.76 -32.26
C ILE A 24 37.34 -42.49 -31.73
N TYR A 25 36.13 -41.96 -31.96
CA TYR A 25 34.88 -42.50 -31.42
C TYR A 25 34.06 -43.37 -32.41
N TYR A 26 34.50 -43.56 -33.66
CA TYR A 26 33.77 -44.36 -34.66
C TYR A 26 34.47 -45.69 -35.00
N VAL A 27 33.72 -46.80 -34.98
CA VAL A 27 34.20 -48.15 -35.34
C VAL A 27 34.68 -48.26 -36.78
N TYR A 28 34.15 -47.41 -37.67
CA TYR A 28 34.48 -47.34 -39.08
C TYR A 28 34.35 -45.89 -39.54
N PHE A 29 35.46 -45.26 -39.92
CA PHE A 29 35.51 -43.88 -40.41
C PHE A 29 36.24 -43.85 -41.75
N ALA A 30 35.53 -43.51 -42.82
CA ALA A 30 36.08 -43.42 -44.16
C ALA A 30 36.05 -41.97 -44.66
N ILE A 31 37.21 -41.43 -44.99
CA ILE A 31 37.35 -40.13 -45.65
C ILE A 31 37.46 -40.38 -47.14
N LYS A 32 36.51 -39.83 -47.91
CA LYS A 32 36.53 -39.85 -49.38
C LYS A 32 36.61 -38.42 -49.90
N ILE A 33 37.70 -38.09 -50.57
CA ILE A 33 37.93 -36.78 -51.17
C ILE A 33 38.14 -36.97 -52.67
N ALA A 34 37.39 -36.24 -53.47
CA ALA A 34 37.63 -36.15 -54.91
C ALA A 34 38.28 -34.80 -55.19
N ASP A 35 39.57 -34.82 -55.58
CA ASP A 35 40.28 -33.62 -56.00
C ASP A 35 40.13 -33.44 -57.51
N VAL A 36 39.28 -32.47 -57.88
CA VAL A 36 38.96 -32.16 -59.28
C VAL A 36 40.19 -31.61 -60.02
N LYS A 37 41.15 -30.98 -59.33
CA LYS A 37 42.36 -30.42 -59.97
C LYS A 37 43.41 -31.48 -60.27
N ARG A 38 43.49 -32.53 -59.46
CA ARG A 38 44.47 -33.61 -59.63
C ARG A 38 43.88 -34.86 -60.29
N HIS A 39 42.59 -34.84 -60.63
CA HIS A 39 41.81 -35.98 -61.16
C HIS A 39 41.94 -37.27 -60.34
N HIS A 40 42.24 -37.16 -59.05
CA HIS A 40 42.40 -38.30 -58.16
C HIS A 40 41.28 -38.36 -57.13
N LYS A 41 40.87 -39.58 -56.80
CA LYS A 41 40.01 -39.87 -55.65
C LYS A 41 40.89 -40.49 -54.57
N TYR A 42 40.82 -39.94 -53.37
CA TYR A 42 41.51 -40.45 -52.20
C TYR A 42 40.46 -41.06 -51.27
N GLU A 43 40.69 -42.32 -50.88
CA GLU A 43 39.89 -43.03 -49.89
C GLU A 43 40.82 -43.56 -48.81
N GLN A 44 40.56 -43.17 -47.57
CA GLN A 44 41.30 -43.66 -46.40
C GLN A 44 40.30 -44.10 -45.33
N VAL A 45 40.49 -45.31 -44.82
CA VAL A 45 39.56 -45.98 -43.90
C VAL A 45 40.28 -46.29 -42.58
N PHE A 46 39.62 -45.98 -41.47
CA PHE A 46 40.07 -46.25 -40.10
C PHE A 46 39.02 -47.15 -39.41
N SER A 47 39.44 -48.17 -38.63
CA SER A 47 38.52 -49.10 -37.94
C SER A 47 38.94 -49.52 -36.52
N SER A 48 37.94 -49.94 -35.71
CA SER A 48 37.95 -50.40 -34.30
C SER A 48 37.81 -49.26 -33.25
N ASN A 49 36.61 -48.89 -32.76
CA ASN A 49 35.97 -49.54 -31.60
C ASN A 49 34.48 -49.11 -31.36
N MET A 50 33.61 -50.14 -31.18
CA MET A 50 32.17 -50.31 -30.80
C MET A 50 31.47 -49.26 -29.88
N GLN A 51 30.15 -49.18 -29.58
CA GLN A 51 28.83 -49.80 -29.91
C GLN A 51 27.71 -48.94 -29.23
N ASN A 52 26.43 -49.15 -29.62
CA ASN A 52 25.12 -48.57 -29.18
C ASN A 52 24.56 -47.43 -30.05
N LYS A 53 23.30 -47.57 -30.52
CA LYS A 53 22.78 -46.78 -31.65
C LYS A 53 21.30 -46.34 -31.61
N ASP A 54 20.53 -46.58 -30.57
CA ASP A 54 19.09 -46.27 -30.64
C ASP A 54 18.71 -44.87 -30.11
N ASP A 55 19.30 -44.38 -29.01
CA ASP A 55 19.05 -43.02 -28.51
C ASP A 55 19.80 -41.91 -29.31
N ASP A 56 20.98 -42.24 -29.82
CA ASP A 56 21.82 -41.30 -30.59
C ASP A 56 21.18 -40.91 -31.92
N VAL A 57 20.41 -41.80 -32.55
CA VAL A 57 19.77 -41.55 -33.84
C VAL A 57 18.70 -40.45 -33.73
N ALA A 58 17.97 -40.37 -32.61
CA ALA A 58 16.97 -39.32 -32.40
C ALA A 58 17.63 -37.94 -32.21
N VAL A 59 18.71 -37.87 -31.43
CA VAL A 59 19.49 -36.64 -31.20
C VAL A 59 20.20 -36.21 -32.49
N MET A 60 20.74 -37.15 -33.26
CA MET A 60 21.36 -36.88 -34.56
C MET A 60 20.33 -36.39 -35.57
N LYS A 61 19.14 -36.99 -35.63
CA LYS A 61 18.03 -36.51 -36.47
C LYS A 61 17.67 -35.06 -36.12
N LYS A 62 17.55 -34.72 -34.83
CA LYS A 62 17.34 -33.32 -34.39
C LYS A 62 18.46 -32.41 -34.89
N ARG A 63 19.72 -32.83 -34.74
CA ARG A 63 20.87 -31.99 -35.13
C ARG A 63 20.89 -31.69 -36.63
N VAL A 64 20.41 -32.63 -37.46
CA VAL A 64 20.24 -32.39 -38.90
C VAL A 64 19.18 -31.32 -39.18
N VAL A 65 18.07 -31.33 -38.43
CA VAL A 65 17.05 -30.27 -38.51
C VAL A 65 17.61 -28.92 -38.06
N ASP A 66 18.40 -28.88 -36.97
CA ASP A 66 19.06 -27.65 -36.51
C ASP A 66 20.01 -27.07 -37.59
N ILE A 67 20.78 -27.92 -38.27
CA ILE A 67 21.69 -27.52 -39.34
C ILE A 67 20.93 -26.98 -40.55
N ALA A 68 19.86 -27.65 -40.96
CA ALA A 68 19.01 -27.19 -42.06
C ALA A 68 18.38 -25.81 -41.77
N ALA A 69 17.96 -25.59 -40.53
CA ALA A 69 17.40 -24.31 -40.08
C ALA A 69 18.40 -23.15 -40.12
N CYS A 70 19.65 -23.40 -39.72
CA CYS A 70 20.70 -22.37 -39.62
C CYS A 70 21.33 -22.00 -40.97
N LEU A 71 21.41 -22.94 -41.93
CA LEU A 71 22.04 -22.72 -43.24
C LEU A 71 21.12 -22.06 -44.29
N GLY A 72 19.79 -22.10 -44.08
CA GLY A 72 18.79 -21.44 -44.93
C GLY A 72 18.65 -22.03 -46.34
N LYS A 73 17.99 -21.30 -47.25
CA LYS A 73 17.59 -21.76 -48.60
C LYS A 73 18.73 -22.16 -49.54
N ALA A 74 19.98 -21.84 -49.20
CA ALA A 74 21.14 -22.06 -50.07
C ALA A 74 21.69 -23.50 -50.02
N VAL A 75 21.28 -24.31 -49.04
CA VAL A 75 21.80 -25.67 -48.83
C VAL A 75 20.65 -26.64 -48.61
N LYS A 76 20.57 -27.69 -49.43
CA LYS A 76 19.66 -28.83 -49.20
C LYS A 76 20.39 -29.84 -48.33
N VAL A 77 19.83 -30.17 -47.17
CA VAL A 77 20.39 -31.17 -46.24
C VAL A 77 19.59 -32.45 -46.36
N GLU A 78 20.26 -33.54 -46.74
CA GLU A 78 19.65 -34.86 -46.93
C GLU A 78 20.35 -35.89 -46.04
N LEU A 79 19.59 -36.81 -45.45
CA LEU A 79 20.07 -37.83 -44.53
C LEU A 79 19.78 -39.20 -45.17
N ASN A 80 20.82 -39.81 -45.77
CA ASN A 80 20.77 -40.98 -46.66
C ASN A 80 20.02 -40.73 -47.99
N ALA A 81 20.50 -41.32 -49.08
CA ALA A 81 19.96 -41.17 -50.44
C ALA A 81 18.62 -41.93 -50.64
N ALA A 82 17.75 -41.87 -49.65
CA ALA A 82 16.33 -42.15 -49.72
C ALA A 82 15.66 -41.05 -48.90
N GLU A 83 14.63 -40.45 -49.47
CA GLU A 83 13.99 -39.20 -49.05
C GLU A 83 13.73 -39.14 -47.54
N VAL A 84 13.86 -37.93 -46.96
CA VAL A 84 13.64 -37.70 -45.52
C VAL A 84 12.15 -37.89 -45.20
N GLU A 85 11.75 -39.12 -44.88
CA GLU A 85 10.43 -39.48 -44.40
C GLU A 85 10.41 -39.55 -42.87
N LEU A 86 9.64 -38.66 -42.25
CA LEU A 86 9.01 -38.92 -40.94
C LEU A 86 7.61 -39.43 -41.26
N ASN A 87 7.40 -40.76 -41.23
CA ASN A 87 6.12 -41.39 -41.61
C ASN A 87 5.60 -40.96 -43.00
N GLY A 88 6.46 -40.88 -44.03
CA GLY A 88 6.01 -40.53 -45.38
C GLY A 88 5.87 -39.04 -45.72
N GLN A 89 6.40 -38.10 -44.92
CA GLN A 89 6.38 -36.66 -45.24
C GLN A 89 7.74 -35.96 -45.11
N GLN A 90 8.05 -35.08 -46.09
CA GLN A 90 9.22 -34.19 -46.14
C GLN A 90 9.38 -33.35 -44.86
N VAL A 91 10.62 -33.20 -44.37
CA VAL A 91 10.93 -32.26 -43.27
C VAL A 91 10.92 -30.82 -43.81
N PRO A 92 9.97 -29.95 -43.43
CA PRO A 92 9.68 -28.71 -44.13
C PRO A 92 10.40 -27.49 -43.51
N VAL A 93 11.69 -27.64 -43.18
CA VAL A 93 12.46 -26.56 -42.54
C VAL A 93 13.48 -25.99 -43.53
N ASN A 94 13.12 -24.89 -44.18
CA ASN A 94 13.98 -24.18 -45.14
C ASN A 94 14.42 -22.78 -44.65
N SER A 95 14.01 -22.42 -43.42
CA SER A 95 14.32 -21.15 -42.79
C SER A 95 14.33 -21.30 -41.26
N PHE A 96 15.02 -20.38 -40.58
CA PHE A 96 14.99 -20.31 -39.12
C PHE A 96 13.59 -20.02 -38.57
N THR A 97 12.73 -19.33 -39.32
CA THR A 97 11.33 -19.09 -38.96
C THR A 97 10.53 -20.39 -38.92
N ASN A 98 10.64 -21.23 -39.97
CA ASN A 98 9.98 -22.53 -40.01
C ASN A 98 10.43 -23.43 -38.85
N TYR A 99 11.71 -23.32 -38.46
CA TYR A 99 12.26 -24.04 -37.31
C TYR A 99 11.59 -23.61 -36.00
N ILE A 100 11.43 -22.29 -35.77
CA ILE A 100 10.71 -21.77 -34.60
C ILE A 100 9.25 -22.23 -34.60
N ASP A 101 8.60 -22.27 -35.76
CA ASP A 101 7.21 -22.71 -35.88
C ASP A 101 7.02 -24.18 -35.46
N LEU A 102 8.02 -25.05 -35.59
CA LEU A 102 7.96 -26.42 -35.06
C LEU A 102 7.80 -26.42 -33.53
N TYR A 103 8.50 -25.54 -32.81
CA TYR A 103 8.36 -25.37 -31.36
C TYR A 103 7.03 -24.68 -31.01
N ARG A 104 6.54 -23.78 -31.87
CA ARG A 104 5.21 -23.18 -31.68
C ARG A 104 4.10 -24.22 -31.83
N MET A 105 4.20 -25.10 -32.81
CA MET A 105 3.22 -26.17 -33.05
C MET A 105 3.21 -27.19 -31.91
N SER A 106 4.37 -27.48 -31.27
CA SER A 106 4.48 -28.46 -30.18
C SER A 106 3.76 -28.04 -28.89
N THR A 107 3.38 -26.76 -28.75
CA THR A 107 2.65 -26.23 -27.59
C THR A 107 1.12 -26.29 -27.71
N LYS A 108 0.56 -26.72 -28.85
CA LYS A 108 -0.90 -26.85 -29.05
C LYS A 108 -1.46 -28.09 -28.32
N LYS A 109 -2.52 -27.90 -27.51
CA LYS A 109 -3.08 -28.86 -26.54
C LYS A 109 -3.69 -30.17 -27.09
N ASN A 110 -4.02 -30.27 -28.38
CA ASN A 110 -4.65 -31.49 -28.95
C ASN A 110 -3.66 -32.28 -29.79
N ARG A 111 -3.14 -33.40 -29.26
CA ARG A 111 -2.37 -34.39 -30.03
C ARG A 111 -2.57 -35.82 -29.51
N GLU A 112 -2.60 -36.78 -30.43
CA GLU A 112 -2.69 -38.23 -30.17
C GLU A 112 -1.33 -38.90 -29.84
N LYS A 113 -0.18 -38.26 -30.13
CA LYS A 113 1.15 -38.78 -29.75
C LYS A 113 2.08 -37.67 -29.24
N PRO A 114 2.83 -37.92 -28.13
CA PRO A 114 3.80 -36.96 -27.61
C PRO A 114 5.03 -36.90 -28.52
N LEU A 115 5.51 -35.68 -28.81
CA LEU A 115 6.86 -35.51 -29.35
C LEU A 115 7.88 -35.71 -28.23
N CYS A 116 9.04 -36.28 -28.57
CA CYS A 116 10.15 -36.50 -27.66
C CYS A 116 10.48 -35.22 -26.88
N LYS A 117 10.52 -35.31 -25.54
CA LYS A 117 10.98 -34.22 -24.68
C LYS A 117 12.48 -34.07 -24.88
N ILE A 118 12.88 -32.96 -25.48
CA ILE A 118 14.28 -32.69 -25.79
C ILE A 118 14.82 -31.69 -24.74
N VAL A 119 15.83 -32.14 -23.99
CA VAL A 119 16.62 -31.30 -23.07
C VAL A 119 17.68 -30.59 -23.92
N ASP A 120 17.73 -29.26 -23.88
CA ASP A 120 18.71 -28.46 -24.64
C ASP A 120 19.71 -27.74 -23.73
N SER A 121 20.95 -27.63 -24.25
CA SER A 121 22.16 -27.22 -23.55
C SER A 121 22.13 -25.75 -23.08
N ARG A 122 22.73 -25.51 -21.90
CA ARG A 122 22.45 -24.36 -21.03
C ARG A 122 23.26 -23.07 -21.27
N SER A 123 24.13 -22.93 -22.28
CA SER A 123 25.19 -21.90 -22.17
C SER A 123 25.35 -20.85 -23.29
N VAL A 124 24.50 -20.81 -24.33
CA VAL A 124 24.42 -19.62 -25.23
C VAL A 124 23.47 -18.54 -24.68
N TYR A 125 22.63 -18.91 -23.71
CA TYR A 125 21.55 -18.10 -23.13
C TYR A 125 21.97 -16.81 -22.41
N ALA A 126 23.17 -16.75 -21.83
CA ALA A 126 23.48 -15.73 -20.82
C ALA A 126 23.80 -14.33 -21.38
N ARG A 127 24.31 -14.22 -22.62
CA ARG A 127 24.86 -12.94 -23.15
C ARG A 127 23.98 -12.20 -24.14
N VAL A 128 23.12 -12.90 -24.88
CA VAL A 128 22.15 -12.28 -25.82
C VAL A 128 20.99 -11.64 -25.07
N ILE A 129 20.60 -12.21 -23.92
CA ILE A 129 19.55 -11.67 -23.07
C ILE A 129 19.98 -10.38 -22.35
N ASP A 130 21.29 -10.11 -22.20
CA ASP A 130 21.77 -8.80 -21.71
C ASP A 130 21.63 -7.67 -22.74
N ALA A 131 21.20 -7.95 -23.98
CA ALA A 131 20.74 -6.94 -24.94
C ALA A 131 19.22 -6.68 -24.84
N PHE A 132 18.47 -7.57 -24.17
CA PHE A 132 17.09 -7.32 -23.76
C PHE A 132 17.14 -6.35 -22.57
N ASP A 133 17.23 -5.06 -22.88
CA ASP A 133 17.21 -4.03 -21.86
C ASP A 133 15.84 -4.02 -21.16
N THR A 134 15.79 -4.68 -19.99
CA THR A 134 14.61 -4.76 -19.12
C THR A 134 14.13 -3.39 -18.62
N SER A 135 14.90 -2.31 -18.85
CA SER A 135 14.51 -0.94 -18.51
C SER A 135 13.27 -0.46 -19.26
N ALA A 136 13.03 -0.94 -20.50
CA ALA A 136 11.87 -0.53 -21.31
C ALA A 136 10.52 -1.05 -20.77
N VAL A 137 10.51 -2.23 -20.13
CA VAL A 137 9.31 -2.79 -19.47
C VAL A 137 8.96 -1.96 -18.22
N ASN A 138 9.99 -1.53 -17.47
CA ASN A 138 9.84 -0.77 -16.23
C ASN A 138 9.60 0.74 -16.45
N LYS A 139 10.02 1.33 -17.58
CA LYS A 139 9.91 2.78 -17.86
C LYS A 139 8.48 3.34 -18.01
N LYS A 140 7.44 2.49 -18.10
CA LYS A 140 6.04 2.93 -18.29
C LYS A 140 5.01 2.43 -17.27
N ASN A 141 5.36 1.52 -16.35
CA ASN A 141 4.52 1.16 -15.21
C ASN A 141 5.07 1.87 -13.97
N LYS A 142 4.44 2.97 -13.56
CA LYS A 142 4.90 3.75 -12.40
C LYS A 142 4.74 2.99 -11.07
N ASP A 143 3.89 1.97 -11.02
CA ASP A 143 3.47 1.33 -9.76
C ASP A 143 4.23 0.03 -9.42
N VAL A 144 4.85 -0.65 -10.40
CA VAL A 144 5.52 -1.95 -10.17
C VAL A 144 6.79 -2.09 -11.00
N LEU A 145 7.93 -2.22 -10.32
CA LEU A 145 9.26 -2.47 -10.90
C LEU A 145 9.59 -3.97 -10.87
N PHE A 146 9.68 -4.61 -12.04
CA PHE A 146 10.05 -6.02 -12.11
C PHE A 146 11.58 -6.20 -12.13
N ALA A 147 12.09 -7.09 -11.28
CA ALA A 147 13.49 -7.49 -11.34
C ALA A 147 13.81 -8.22 -12.66
N ALA A 148 14.93 -7.87 -13.30
CA ALA A 148 15.34 -8.43 -14.60
C ALA A 148 15.35 -9.97 -14.60
N ARG A 149 15.79 -10.60 -13.51
CA ARG A 149 15.79 -12.08 -13.36
C ARG A 149 14.39 -12.68 -13.47
N SER A 150 13.34 -12.00 -12.99
CA SER A 150 11.96 -12.49 -13.05
C SER A 150 11.43 -12.45 -14.48
N VAL A 151 11.76 -11.38 -15.23
CA VAL A 151 11.40 -11.24 -16.65
C VAL A 151 12.11 -12.31 -17.48
N LYS A 152 13.42 -12.52 -17.27
CA LYS A 152 14.21 -13.54 -18.00
C LYS A 152 13.63 -14.96 -17.87
N LYS A 153 12.99 -15.30 -16.74
CA LYS A 153 12.36 -16.61 -16.52
C LYS A 153 11.07 -16.85 -17.32
N GLN A 154 10.43 -15.79 -17.82
CA GLN A 154 9.17 -15.86 -18.58
C GLN A 154 9.39 -15.85 -20.10
N LEU A 155 10.63 -15.72 -20.55
CA LEU A 155 10.96 -15.61 -21.97
C LEU A 155 11.57 -16.91 -22.48
N TRP A 156 11.14 -17.31 -23.67
CA TRP A 156 11.84 -18.28 -24.49
C TRP A 156 12.47 -17.55 -25.67
N VAL A 157 13.80 -17.62 -25.80
CA VAL A 157 14.54 -16.85 -26.80
C VAL A 157 15.26 -17.81 -27.75
N PHE A 158 14.98 -17.66 -29.05
CA PHE A 158 15.70 -18.35 -30.12
C PHE A 158 16.73 -17.38 -30.72
N VAL A 159 17.96 -17.85 -30.91
CA VAL A 159 19.05 -17.02 -31.45
C VAL A 159 19.75 -17.77 -32.58
N ASN A 160 19.85 -17.12 -33.73
CA ASN A 160 20.75 -17.52 -34.82
C ASN A 160 21.62 -16.31 -35.17
N ALA A 161 22.94 -16.44 -35.01
CA ALA A 161 23.88 -15.34 -35.17
C ALA A 161 25.18 -15.80 -35.83
N LEU A 162 25.77 -14.92 -36.64
CA LEU A 162 27.09 -15.08 -37.23
C LEU A 162 28.06 -14.18 -36.47
N ILE A 163 29.10 -14.79 -35.89
CA ILE A 163 30.08 -14.11 -35.02
C ILE A 163 31.44 -14.22 -35.69
N ASP A 164 32.14 -13.10 -35.83
CA ASP A 164 33.48 -13.07 -36.39
C ASP A 164 34.47 -13.71 -35.41
N ASN A 165 35.22 -14.71 -35.88
CA ASN A 165 36.29 -15.40 -35.14
C ASN A 165 35.91 -15.77 -33.69
N PRO A 166 34.87 -16.60 -33.47
CA PRO A 166 34.34 -16.87 -32.14
C PRO A 166 35.34 -17.65 -31.27
N THR A 167 35.32 -17.33 -29.98
CA THR A 167 36.06 -18.03 -28.92
C THR A 167 35.07 -18.75 -28.00
N PHE A 168 35.44 -19.93 -27.52
CA PHE A 168 34.60 -20.77 -26.66
C PHE A 168 35.39 -21.24 -25.44
N ASP A 169 34.65 -21.68 -24.41
CA ASP A 169 35.20 -22.25 -23.17
C ASP A 169 35.96 -23.57 -23.40
N SER A 170 35.48 -24.39 -24.34
CA SER A 170 36.04 -25.70 -24.65
C SER A 170 35.89 -26.09 -26.12
N GLN A 171 36.48 -27.23 -26.50
CA GLN A 171 36.38 -27.79 -27.84
C GLN A 171 34.97 -28.28 -28.21
N THR A 172 34.09 -28.56 -27.23
CA THR A 172 32.68 -28.87 -27.52
C THR A 172 31.92 -27.64 -28.01
N LYS A 173 32.48 -26.44 -27.79
CA LYS A 173 31.96 -25.14 -28.26
C LYS A 173 30.53 -24.87 -27.79
N GLU A 174 30.22 -25.30 -26.58
CA GLU A 174 28.91 -25.12 -25.97
C GLU A 174 28.70 -23.68 -25.47
N THR A 175 29.74 -23.05 -24.90
CA THR A 175 29.65 -21.69 -24.34
C THR A 175 30.49 -20.69 -25.12
N LEU A 176 29.85 -19.71 -25.76
CA LEU A 176 30.55 -18.61 -26.44
C LEU A 176 31.17 -17.63 -25.42
N THR A 177 32.49 -17.45 -25.48
CA THR A 177 33.25 -16.56 -24.59
C THR A 177 33.63 -15.21 -25.23
N THR A 178 33.43 -15.03 -26.54
CA THR A 178 33.69 -13.75 -27.23
C THR A 178 32.92 -12.60 -26.57
N ARG A 179 33.58 -11.46 -26.39
CA ARG A 179 32.95 -10.22 -25.85
C ARG A 179 32.11 -9.54 -26.93
N LYS A 180 31.06 -8.81 -26.53
CA LYS A 180 30.14 -8.11 -27.46
C LYS A 180 30.86 -7.22 -28.48
N SER A 181 31.96 -6.57 -28.08
CA SER A 181 32.78 -5.71 -28.96
C SER A 181 33.48 -6.47 -30.09
N GLY A 182 33.69 -7.79 -29.94
CA GLY A 182 34.36 -8.64 -30.92
C GLY A 182 33.39 -9.48 -31.75
N PHE A 183 32.10 -9.16 -31.78
CA PHE A 183 31.12 -9.93 -32.55
C PHE A 183 31.16 -9.66 -34.06
N GLY A 184 31.76 -8.54 -34.50
CA GLY A 184 31.74 -8.09 -35.90
C GLY A 184 30.40 -7.49 -36.36
N SER A 185 29.33 -7.70 -35.60
CA SER A 185 27.99 -7.17 -35.85
C SER A 185 27.32 -6.66 -34.56
N LYS A 186 26.36 -5.74 -34.71
CA LYS A 186 25.50 -5.25 -33.62
C LYS A 186 24.09 -5.79 -33.80
N CYS A 187 23.47 -6.22 -32.70
CA CYS A 187 22.08 -6.61 -32.65
C CYS A 187 21.35 -5.66 -31.70
N GLU A 188 20.70 -4.63 -32.26
CA GLU A 188 19.84 -3.71 -31.52
C GLU A 188 18.38 -4.12 -31.73
N LEU A 189 17.62 -4.19 -30.63
CA LEU A 189 16.21 -4.53 -30.67
C LEU A 189 15.40 -3.27 -30.99
N SER A 190 14.59 -3.30 -32.04
CA SER A 190 13.75 -2.15 -32.41
C SER A 190 12.68 -1.87 -31.38
N GLU A 191 12.27 -0.61 -31.24
CA GLU A 191 11.18 -0.23 -30.33
C GLU A 191 9.87 -0.96 -30.64
N ASP A 192 9.59 -1.22 -31.91
CA ASP A 192 8.38 -1.92 -32.34
C ASP A 192 8.39 -3.40 -31.94
N PHE A 193 9.55 -4.04 -31.94
CA PHE A 193 9.69 -5.40 -31.41
C PHE A 193 9.41 -5.42 -29.89
N LEU A 194 9.94 -4.44 -29.15
CA LEU A 194 9.69 -4.33 -27.71
C LEU A 194 8.21 -4.05 -27.38
N LYS A 195 7.52 -3.23 -28.20
CA LYS A 195 6.08 -3.00 -28.06
C LYS A 195 5.27 -4.28 -28.28
N LYS A 196 5.56 -5.06 -29.32
CA LYS A 196 4.90 -6.34 -29.59
C LYS A 196 5.11 -7.34 -28.45
N VAL A 197 6.34 -7.46 -27.95
CA VAL A 197 6.62 -8.30 -26.78
C VAL A 197 5.86 -7.80 -25.54
N LYS A 198 5.67 -6.49 -25.35
CA LYS A 198 4.92 -5.99 -24.19
C LYS A 198 3.41 -6.27 -24.27
N ILE A 199 2.80 -6.02 -25.43
CA ILE A 199 1.35 -6.01 -25.60
C ILE A 199 0.81 -7.39 -26.00
N GLU A 200 1.49 -8.08 -26.91
CA GLU A 200 0.92 -9.27 -27.57
C GLU A 200 1.37 -10.59 -26.90
N SER A 201 2.37 -10.58 -26.01
CA SER A 201 2.94 -11.81 -25.46
C SER A 201 2.32 -12.30 -24.14
N GLY A 202 1.49 -11.49 -23.47
CA GLY A 202 0.93 -11.83 -22.15
C GLY A 202 1.95 -11.94 -21.00
N VAL A 203 3.23 -11.62 -21.24
CA VAL A 203 4.30 -11.72 -20.24
C VAL A 203 4.05 -10.79 -19.05
N VAL A 204 3.54 -9.58 -19.29
CA VAL A 204 3.24 -8.61 -18.22
C VAL A 204 2.11 -9.10 -17.33
N GLU A 205 1.03 -9.61 -17.91
CA GLU A 205 -0.11 -10.16 -17.16
C GLU A 205 0.31 -11.37 -16.32
N SER A 206 1.13 -12.26 -16.90
CA SER A 206 1.69 -13.41 -16.20
C SER A 206 2.59 -13.00 -15.03
N LEU A 207 3.41 -11.96 -15.20
CA LEU A 207 4.26 -11.41 -14.14
C LEU A 207 3.44 -10.77 -13.02
N LEU A 208 2.41 -9.98 -13.36
CA LEU A 208 1.47 -9.39 -12.40
C LEU A 208 0.72 -10.48 -11.62
N GLY A 209 0.28 -11.54 -12.29
CA GLY A 209 -0.34 -12.70 -11.65
C GLY A 209 0.61 -13.45 -10.70
N LEU A 210 1.87 -13.64 -11.09
CA LEU A 210 2.86 -14.27 -10.20
C LEU A 210 3.19 -13.41 -8.99
N GLU A 211 3.19 -12.08 -9.15
CA GLU A 211 3.41 -11.16 -8.06
C GLU A 211 2.22 -11.13 -7.10
N SER A 212 0.99 -11.05 -7.59
CA SER A 212 -0.20 -11.14 -6.74
C SER A 212 -0.28 -12.46 -5.97
N ILE A 213 0.14 -13.57 -6.59
CA ILE A 213 0.27 -14.88 -5.92
C ILE A 213 1.35 -14.84 -4.82
N LYS A 214 2.52 -14.24 -5.08
CA LYS A 214 3.58 -14.09 -4.06
C LYS A 214 3.13 -13.23 -2.89
N LEU A 215 2.47 -12.10 -3.18
CA LEU A 215 1.93 -11.19 -2.16
C LEU A 215 0.87 -11.91 -1.31
N SER A 216 -0.07 -12.60 -1.95
CA SER A 216 -1.09 -13.40 -1.27
C SER A 216 -0.48 -14.49 -0.38
N ARG A 217 0.56 -15.21 -0.86
CA ARG A 217 1.28 -16.20 -0.04
C ARG A 217 1.98 -15.58 1.15
N ASN A 218 2.54 -14.38 1.01
CA ASN A 218 3.22 -13.71 2.12
C ASN A 218 2.22 -13.23 3.18
N LEU A 219 1.06 -12.70 2.77
CA LEU A 219 -0.01 -12.30 3.70
C LEU A 219 -0.60 -13.50 4.46
N LYS A 220 -0.71 -14.65 3.79
CA LYS A 220 -1.17 -15.90 4.42
C LYS A 220 -0.26 -16.40 5.55
N LYS A 221 1.02 -16.03 5.58
CA LYS A 221 1.96 -16.43 6.65
C LYS A 221 1.60 -15.84 8.01
N THR A 222 0.84 -14.74 8.03
CA THR A 222 0.42 -14.06 9.26
C THR A 222 -1.05 -14.29 9.58
N ASP A 223 -1.69 -15.28 8.93
CA ASP A 223 -3.09 -15.61 9.18
C ASP A 223 -3.29 -16.18 10.58
N GLY A 224 -4.49 -15.94 11.12
CA GLY A 224 -4.97 -16.62 12.31
C GLY A 224 -5.73 -17.91 11.97
N SER A 225 -6.01 -18.69 13.00
CA SER A 225 -6.84 -19.89 12.98
C SER A 225 -7.87 -19.81 14.09
N LYS A 226 -8.98 -20.55 13.94
CA LYS A 226 -9.90 -20.79 15.06
C LYS A 226 -9.24 -21.76 16.02
N GLU A 227 -8.62 -21.21 17.06
CA GLU A 227 -7.99 -21.95 18.16
C GLU A 227 -8.70 -21.57 19.46
N ASP A 228 -8.85 -22.51 20.40
CA ASP A 228 -9.52 -22.23 21.67
C ASP A 228 -8.75 -21.19 22.51
N ARG A 229 -7.43 -21.15 22.43
CA ARG A 229 -6.60 -20.18 23.16
C ARG A 229 -5.51 -19.61 22.28
N VAL A 230 -5.29 -18.31 22.39
CA VAL A 230 -4.21 -17.59 21.71
C VAL A 230 -3.21 -17.10 22.76
N ILE A 231 -1.94 -17.47 22.63
CA ILE A 231 -0.87 -17.13 23.57
C ILE A 231 0.10 -16.15 22.92
N GLY A 232 0.69 -15.26 23.71
CA GLY A 232 1.77 -14.38 23.27
C GLY A 232 1.32 -13.08 22.60
N ILE A 233 0.05 -12.69 22.78
CA ILE A 233 -0.45 -11.36 22.42
C ILE A 233 -0.54 -10.52 23.70
N PRO A 234 0.35 -9.52 23.89
CA PRO A 234 0.29 -8.64 25.04
C PRO A 234 -1.05 -7.88 25.10
N GLU A 235 -1.50 -7.55 26.31
CA GLU A 235 -2.69 -6.73 26.58
C GLU A 235 -4.05 -7.32 26.15
N LEU A 236 -4.08 -8.48 25.48
CA LEU A 236 -5.32 -9.20 25.19
C LEU A 236 -5.94 -9.76 26.48
N GLU A 237 -7.19 -9.40 26.72
CA GLU A 237 -8.06 -10.04 27.71
C GLU A 237 -9.06 -10.91 26.93
N ASP A 238 -8.76 -12.19 26.81
CA ASP A 238 -9.51 -13.11 25.94
C ASP A 238 -10.81 -13.58 26.63
N ALA A 239 -11.91 -13.69 25.87
CA ALA A 239 -13.14 -14.25 26.39
C ALA A 239 -12.98 -15.76 26.67
N HIS A 240 -13.60 -16.29 27.73
CA HIS A 240 -13.41 -17.69 28.10
C HIS A 240 -13.90 -18.67 27.03
N TYR A 241 -14.91 -18.30 26.23
CA TYR A 241 -15.47 -19.15 25.17
C TYR A 241 -14.99 -18.77 23.75
N ALA A 242 -14.03 -17.84 23.63
CA ALA A 242 -13.46 -17.47 22.35
C ALA A 242 -12.76 -18.67 21.69
N GLY A 243 -13.04 -18.90 20.40
CA GLY A 243 -12.51 -20.06 19.66
C GLY A 243 -13.24 -21.38 19.87
N GLY A 244 -14.07 -21.51 20.91
CA GLY A 244 -14.82 -22.73 21.21
C GLY A 244 -16.14 -22.90 20.43
N PRO A 245 -17.04 -23.79 20.89
CA PRO A 245 -18.36 -24.01 20.27
C PRO A 245 -19.25 -22.76 20.30
N GLN A 246 -19.17 -21.96 21.36
CA GLN A 246 -19.94 -20.72 21.55
C GLN A 246 -19.23 -19.47 21.02
N SER A 247 -18.19 -19.64 20.20
CA SER A 247 -17.41 -18.52 19.66
C SER A 247 -18.25 -17.53 18.86
N HIS A 248 -19.32 -17.99 18.23
CA HIS A 248 -20.24 -17.18 17.43
C HIS A 248 -21.06 -16.17 18.25
N GLU A 249 -21.21 -16.37 19.56
CA GLU A 249 -21.83 -15.41 20.49
C GLU A 249 -20.78 -14.44 21.08
N CYS A 250 -19.50 -14.81 21.01
CA CYS A 250 -18.43 -14.03 21.61
C CYS A 250 -18.20 -12.72 20.84
N THR A 251 -17.96 -11.64 21.58
CA THR A 251 -17.66 -10.30 21.09
C THR A 251 -16.25 -9.87 21.52
N LEU A 252 -15.41 -9.51 20.54
CA LEU A 252 -14.13 -8.85 20.80
C LEU A 252 -14.35 -7.34 20.81
N ILE A 253 -13.97 -6.66 21.89
CA ILE A 253 -14.02 -5.21 22.02
C ILE A 253 -12.63 -4.65 21.68
N LEU A 254 -12.55 -3.87 20.60
CA LEU A 254 -11.36 -3.09 20.25
C LEU A 254 -11.46 -1.70 20.89
N THR A 255 -10.47 -1.34 21.72
CA THR A 255 -10.51 -0.08 22.47
C THR A 255 -9.50 0.94 21.96
N GLU A 256 -9.83 2.23 22.04
CA GLU A 256 -8.89 3.32 21.77
C GLU A 256 -7.90 3.49 22.94
N GLY A 257 -6.78 2.78 22.88
CA GLY A 257 -5.74 2.81 23.91
C GLY A 257 -6.13 2.18 25.25
N ASP A 258 -5.22 2.31 26.22
CA ASP A 258 -5.35 1.70 27.55
C ASP A 258 -6.41 2.37 28.43
N SER A 259 -6.69 3.65 28.19
CA SER A 259 -7.71 4.41 28.90
C SER A 259 -9.10 3.79 28.67
N ALA A 260 -9.46 3.59 27.41
CA ALA A 260 -10.70 2.91 27.01
C ALA A 260 -10.72 1.44 27.43
N LYS A 261 -9.56 0.75 27.46
CA LYS A 261 -9.47 -0.60 28.02
C LYS A 261 -9.92 -0.63 29.48
N GLY A 262 -9.51 0.34 30.30
CA GLY A 262 -9.94 0.46 31.70
C GLY A 262 -11.46 0.52 31.84
N PHE A 263 -12.13 1.28 30.97
CA PHE A 263 -13.59 1.36 30.90
C PHE A 263 -14.24 0.02 30.55
N ALA A 264 -13.75 -0.66 29.50
CA ALA A 264 -14.25 -1.99 29.12
C ALA A 264 -14.08 -3.01 30.25
N MET A 265 -12.90 -3.04 30.89
CA MET A 265 -12.63 -3.98 31.98
C MET A 265 -13.54 -3.77 33.20
N ALA A 266 -13.93 -2.52 33.49
CA ALA A 266 -14.95 -2.23 34.50
C ALA A 266 -16.32 -2.80 34.08
N GLY A 267 -16.69 -2.65 32.82
CA GLY A 267 -17.90 -3.22 32.23
C GLY A 267 -17.96 -4.75 32.26
N LEU A 268 -16.86 -5.41 31.92
CA LEU A 268 -16.73 -6.88 31.93
C LEU A 268 -16.95 -7.49 33.33
N SER A 269 -16.76 -6.72 34.41
CA SER A 269 -17.09 -7.17 35.76
C SER A 269 -18.60 -7.34 36.01
N VAL A 270 -19.44 -6.79 35.11
CA VAL A 270 -20.90 -6.88 35.13
C VAL A 270 -21.41 -7.96 34.18
N VAL A 271 -21.04 -7.86 32.89
CA VAL A 271 -21.53 -8.76 31.83
C VAL A 271 -20.82 -10.12 31.82
N GLY A 272 -19.73 -10.25 32.58
CA GLY A 272 -18.91 -11.45 32.65
C GLY A 272 -17.88 -11.55 31.53
N ARG A 273 -16.92 -12.47 31.71
CA ARG A 273 -15.79 -12.70 30.80
C ARG A 273 -16.00 -13.87 29.84
N ASN A 274 -17.17 -14.49 29.87
CA ASN A 274 -17.43 -15.68 29.07
C ASN A 274 -17.51 -15.36 27.58
N TYR A 275 -18.25 -14.30 27.24
CA TYR A 275 -18.55 -13.90 25.86
C TYR A 275 -17.83 -12.62 25.42
N TYR A 276 -17.16 -11.89 26.31
CA TYR A 276 -16.53 -10.60 25.98
C TYR A 276 -15.02 -10.65 26.18
N GLY A 277 -14.29 -10.31 25.12
CA GLY A 277 -12.84 -10.10 25.16
C GLY A 277 -12.50 -8.64 24.86
N VAL A 278 -11.32 -8.18 25.27
CA VAL A 278 -10.88 -6.79 25.09
C VAL A 278 -9.46 -6.74 24.56
N PHE A 279 -9.22 -5.92 23.54
CA PHE A 279 -7.89 -5.67 22.99
C PHE A 279 -7.70 -4.18 22.65
N PRO A 280 -6.70 -3.49 23.25
CA PRO A 280 -6.45 -2.08 22.99
C PRO A 280 -5.67 -1.87 21.68
N LEU A 281 -6.10 -0.88 20.90
CA LEU A 281 -5.35 -0.37 19.75
C LEU A 281 -4.36 0.71 20.23
N ARG A 282 -3.14 0.67 19.72
CA ARG A 282 -2.06 1.62 19.98
C ARG A 282 -2.12 2.75 18.96
N GLY A 283 -3.12 3.61 19.14
CA GLY A 283 -3.33 4.81 18.32
C GLY A 283 -4.07 4.53 17.01
N LYS A 284 -3.83 5.38 16.00
CA LYS A 284 -4.52 5.31 14.71
C LYS A 284 -4.05 4.08 13.92
N SER A 285 -4.99 3.20 13.58
CA SER A 285 -4.70 2.01 12.78
C SER A 285 -4.14 2.37 11.40
N LEU A 286 -3.25 1.52 10.87
CA LEU A 286 -2.68 1.70 9.55
C LEU A 286 -3.79 1.65 8.47
N ASN A 287 -3.85 2.63 7.56
CA ASN A 287 -4.70 2.53 6.38
C ASN A 287 -4.14 1.48 5.40
N VAL A 288 -4.65 0.26 5.54
CA VAL A 288 -4.18 -0.92 4.80
C VAL A 288 -4.43 -0.89 3.30
N ARG A 289 -5.33 -0.04 2.79
CA ARG A 289 -5.52 0.12 1.33
C ARG A 289 -4.30 0.69 0.65
N GLU A 290 -3.58 1.54 1.39
CA GLU A 290 -2.48 2.35 0.88
C GLU A 290 -1.12 1.86 1.37
N ALA A 291 -1.13 0.85 2.24
CA ALA A 291 0.07 0.28 2.82
C ALA A 291 0.66 -0.77 1.89
N SER A 292 2.00 -0.78 1.82
CA SER A 292 2.71 -1.87 1.17
C SER A 292 2.49 -3.18 1.94
N VAL A 293 2.58 -4.32 1.24
CA VAL A 293 2.47 -5.65 1.87
C VAL A 293 3.53 -5.84 2.96
N LYS A 294 4.71 -5.22 2.82
CA LYS A 294 5.74 -5.21 3.85
C LYS A 294 5.25 -4.50 5.13
N GLN A 295 4.70 -3.29 5.00
CA GLN A 295 4.15 -2.54 6.15
C GLN A 295 3.02 -3.30 6.84
N ILE A 296 2.13 -3.95 6.08
CA ILE A 296 1.04 -4.76 6.63
C ILE A 296 1.58 -5.96 7.41
N ILE A 297 2.59 -6.65 6.86
CA ILE A 297 3.22 -7.79 7.54
C ILE A 297 3.99 -7.34 8.78
N GLU A 298 4.68 -6.20 8.76
CA GLU A 298 5.46 -5.73 9.90
C GLU A 298 4.59 -5.09 11.01
N ASN A 299 3.35 -4.71 10.70
CA ASN A 299 2.44 -4.13 11.68
C ASN A 299 1.92 -5.21 12.66
N ALA A 300 2.41 -5.15 13.90
CA ALA A 300 2.05 -6.08 14.96
C ALA A 300 0.56 -6.04 15.33
N GLU A 301 -0.10 -4.89 15.26
CA GLU A 301 -1.53 -4.76 15.61
C GLU A 301 -2.41 -5.53 14.64
N ILE A 302 -2.17 -5.37 13.34
CA ILE A 302 -2.87 -6.11 12.29
C ILE A 302 -2.67 -7.61 12.47
N GLN A 303 -1.43 -8.04 12.75
CA GLN A 303 -1.15 -9.45 13.04
C GLN A 303 -1.91 -9.95 14.27
N ASN A 304 -1.95 -9.15 15.35
CA ASN A 304 -2.63 -9.51 16.58
C ASN A 304 -4.13 -9.64 16.33
N ILE A 305 -4.78 -8.66 15.69
CA ILE A 305 -6.21 -8.71 15.35
C ILE A 305 -6.53 -9.95 14.50
N LYS A 306 -5.69 -10.25 13.50
CA LYS A 306 -5.84 -11.46 12.67
C LYS A 306 -5.80 -12.74 13.51
N LYS A 307 -4.84 -12.85 14.43
CA LYS A 307 -4.69 -14.00 15.32
C LYS A 307 -5.84 -14.11 16.32
N ILE A 308 -6.23 -13.00 16.95
CA ILE A 308 -7.31 -12.96 17.96
C ILE A 308 -8.64 -13.40 17.35
N LEU A 309 -8.96 -12.92 16.14
CA LEU A 309 -10.22 -13.25 15.44
C LEU A 309 -10.15 -14.57 14.67
N GLY A 310 -8.96 -15.08 14.35
CA GLY A 310 -8.78 -16.27 13.52
C GLY A 310 -8.93 -16.00 12.01
N LEU A 311 -8.54 -14.80 11.56
CA LEU A 311 -8.74 -14.35 10.18
C LEU A 311 -7.69 -14.88 9.20
N GLN A 312 -8.19 -15.48 8.11
CA GLN A 312 -7.44 -16.07 7.01
C GLN A 312 -7.58 -15.29 5.69
N HIS A 313 -6.48 -14.97 5.01
CA HIS A 313 -6.47 -14.24 3.74
C HIS A 313 -7.02 -15.07 2.58
N GLY A 314 -7.79 -14.41 1.71
CA GLY A 314 -8.38 -15.03 0.52
C GLY A 314 -9.52 -16.00 0.83
N LYS A 315 -9.95 -16.09 2.10
CA LYS A 315 -11.16 -16.79 2.49
C LYS A 315 -12.35 -15.84 2.38
N LYS A 316 -13.40 -16.30 1.69
CA LYS A 316 -14.72 -15.66 1.71
C LYS A 316 -15.49 -16.25 2.89
N TYR A 317 -15.86 -15.42 3.84
CA TYR A 317 -16.66 -15.80 5.00
C TYR A 317 -18.13 -15.61 4.66
N GLU A 318 -18.91 -16.69 4.72
CA GLU A 318 -20.37 -16.67 4.62
C GLU A 318 -21.01 -16.50 6.00
N ASP A 319 -20.32 -16.97 7.04
CA ASP A 319 -20.70 -16.89 8.44
C ASP A 319 -19.46 -16.69 9.35
N VAL A 320 -19.70 -16.63 10.66
CA VAL A 320 -18.66 -16.46 11.69
C VAL A 320 -18.22 -17.77 12.36
N SER A 321 -18.72 -18.93 11.91
CA SER A 321 -18.47 -20.23 12.54
C SER A 321 -16.98 -20.57 12.63
N SER A 322 -16.22 -20.13 11.62
CA SER A 322 -14.78 -20.35 11.52
C SER A 322 -13.91 -19.28 12.19
N LEU A 323 -14.52 -18.34 12.91
CA LEU A 323 -13.83 -17.29 13.67
C LEU A 323 -13.82 -17.62 15.16
N ARG A 324 -12.87 -17.00 15.88
CA ARG A 324 -12.79 -17.07 17.35
C ARG A 324 -13.83 -16.20 18.04
N TYR A 325 -14.31 -15.16 17.36
CA TYR A 325 -15.34 -14.25 17.83
C TYR A 325 -16.37 -14.05 16.71
N GLY A 326 -17.65 -14.11 17.06
CA GLY A 326 -18.75 -13.83 16.15
C GLY A 326 -19.00 -12.35 15.93
N HIS A 327 -18.51 -11.51 16.83
CA HIS A 327 -18.71 -10.07 16.78
C HIS A 327 -17.42 -9.31 17.07
N LEU A 328 -17.24 -8.20 16.38
CA LEU A 328 -16.19 -7.22 16.59
C LEU A 328 -16.85 -5.90 16.97
N MET A 329 -16.68 -5.49 18.22
CA MET A 329 -17.22 -4.24 18.75
C MET A 329 -16.11 -3.20 18.82
N ILE A 330 -16.34 -2.03 18.26
CA ILE A 330 -15.40 -0.91 18.32
C ILE A 330 -15.85 0.03 19.42
N MET A 331 -14.96 0.32 20.36
CA MET A 331 -15.20 1.20 21.51
C MET A 331 -14.12 2.28 21.54
N THR A 332 -14.44 3.42 20.94
CA THR A 332 -13.56 4.59 20.83
C THR A 332 -14.12 5.74 21.66
N ASP A 333 -13.31 6.76 21.89
CA ASP A 333 -13.84 7.99 22.46
C ASP A 333 -14.89 8.59 21.50
N GLN A 334 -15.95 9.19 22.05
CA GLN A 334 -17.05 9.76 21.26
C GLN A 334 -16.67 11.14 20.69
N ASP A 335 -15.54 11.17 19.98
CA ASP A 335 -14.98 12.34 19.32
C ASP A 335 -14.71 12.07 17.83
N HIS A 336 -14.11 13.06 17.17
CA HIS A 336 -13.78 12.96 15.76
C HIS A 336 -12.65 11.94 15.47
N ASP A 337 -11.66 11.80 16.34
CA ASP A 337 -10.54 10.89 16.13
C ASP A 337 -10.95 9.43 16.35
N GLY A 338 -11.82 9.16 17.32
CA GLY A 338 -12.49 7.88 17.50
C GLY A 338 -13.32 7.49 16.27
N SER A 339 -14.03 8.45 15.67
CA SER A 339 -14.73 8.25 14.39
C SER A 339 -13.80 7.81 13.25
N HIS A 340 -12.59 8.36 13.20
CA HIS A 340 -11.58 7.94 12.23
C HIS A 340 -11.04 6.53 12.50
N ILE A 341 -10.78 6.18 13.76
CA ILE A 341 -10.34 4.82 14.14
C ILE A 341 -11.41 3.80 13.76
N LYS A 342 -12.69 4.07 14.06
CA LYS A 342 -13.82 3.24 13.60
C LYS A 342 -13.77 3.02 12.10
N GLY A 343 -13.62 4.10 11.34
CA GLY A 343 -13.53 4.05 9.88
C GLY A 343 -12.32 3.23 9.39
N LEU A 344 -11.16 3.33 10.04
CA LEU A 344 -9.95 2.57 9.69
C LEU A 344 -10.11 1.07 9.96
N VAL A 345 -10.75 0.68 11.06
CA VAL A 345 -11.06 -0.73 11.37
C VAL A 345 -12.06 -1.30 10.35
N ILE A 346 -13.13 -0.57 10.04
CA ILE A 346 -14.10 -0.96 9.01
C ILE A 346 -13.40 -1.10 7.65
N ASN A 347 -12.53 -0.14 7.31
CA ASN A 347 -11.75 -0.16 6.08
C ASN A 347 -10.80 -1.38 6.01
N PHE A 348 -10.19 -1.74 7.13
CA PHE A 348 -9.34 -2.92 7.27
C PHE A 348 -10.09 -4.22 6.98
N ILE A 349 -11.29 -4.38 7.53
CA ILE A 349 -12.13 -5.55 7.21
C ILE A 349 -12.62 -5.48 5.76
N HIS A 350 -13.02 -4.30 5.27
CA HIS A 350 -13.53 -4.14 3.90
C HIS A 350 -12.52 -4.52 2.81
N ILE A 351 -11.22 -4.23 3.01
CA ILE A 351 -10.21 -4.54 1.99
C ILE A 351 -9.86 -6.04 1.93
N PHE A 352 -9.75 -6.70 3.08
CA PHE A 352 -9.26 -8.08 3.14
C PHE A 352 -10.40 -9.12 3.19
N TRP A 353 -11.51 -8.79 3.85
CA TRP A 353 -12.64 -9.68 4.09
C TRP A 353 -13.98 -8.94 3.94
N PRO A 354 -14.28 -8.37 2.76
CA PRO A 354 -15.53 -7.63 2.53
C PRO A 354 -16.78 -8.46 2.85
N SER A 355 -16.71 -9.79 2.68
CA SER A 355 -17.84 -10.67 2.97
C SER A 355 -18.23 -10.69 4.46
N LEU A 356 -17.32 -10.37 5.38
CA LEU A 356 -17.66 -10.24 6.80
C LEU A 356 -18.52 -9.02 7.09
N LEU A 357 -18.42 -7.95 6.28
CA LEU A 357 -19.29 -6.79 6.44
C LEU A 357 -20.75 -7.07 6.02
N LEU A 358 -20.96 -8.10 5.19
CA LEU A 358 -22.28 -8.61 4.82
C LEU A 358 -22.91 -9.45 5.95
N VAL A 359 -22.08 -10.03 6.83
CA VAL A 359 -22.59 -10.83 7.96
C VAL A 359 -23.18 -9.89 8.99
N ARG A 360 -24.49 -10.03 9.20
CA ARG A 360 -25.25 -9.17 10.13
C ARG A 360 -24.64 -9.25 11.53
N SER A 361 -24.54 -8.10 12.18
CA SER A 361 -24.02 -7.97 13.55
C SER A 361 -22.55 -8.32 13.73
N PHE A 362 -21.78 -8.55 12.65
CA PHE A 362 -20.34 -8.77 12.79
C PHE A 362 -19.63 -7.52 13.32
N ILE A 363 -19.84 -6.35 12.69
CA ILE A 363 -19.33 -5.08 13.21
C ILE A 363 -20.38 -4.43 14.11
N LYS A 364 -19.97 -4.12 15.34
CA LYS A 364 -20.74 -3.38 16.33
C LYS A 364 -19.95 -2.15 16.76
N GLU A 365 -20.65 -1.16 17.29
CA GLU A 365 -20.08 0.00 17.95
C GLU A 365 -20.67 0.10 19.35
N PHE A 366 -19.84 0.55 20.29
CA PHE A 366 -20.28 0.93 21.62
C PHE A 366 -20.21 2.45 21.75
N ILE A 367 -21.36 3.10 21.90
CA ILE A 367 -21.45 4.56 22.08
C ILE A 367 -21.56 4.91 23.56
N THR A 368 -21.11 6.11 23.92
CA THR A 368 -21.27 6.68 25.25
C THR A 368 -21.86 8.07 25.19
N PRO A 369 -22.58 8.52 26.23
CA PRO A 369 -23.05 9.89 26.29
C PRO A 369 -21.87 10.87 26.32
N ILE A 370 -22.04 12.04 25.71
CA ILE A 370 -21.04 13.11 25.67
C ILE A 370 -21.32 14.21 26.70
N VAL A 371 -22.59 14.38 27.08
CA VAL A 371 -23.02 15.38 28.07
C VAL A 371 -24.03 14.75 29.02
N LYS A 372 -23.84 15.01 30.31
CA LYS A 372 -24.76 14.65 31.38
C LYS A 372 -25.27 15.90 32.08
N ALA A 373 -26.58 16.08 32.09
CA ALA A 373 -27.24 17.14 32.83
C ALA A 373 -27.94 16.55 34.07
N THR A 374 -27.61 17.04 35.26
CA THR A 374 -28.16 16.56 36.53
C THR A 374 -28.90 17.69 37.26
N LYS A 375 -30.14 17.43 37.70
CA LYS A 375 -30.92 18.33 38.57
C LYS A 375 -31.69 17.53 39.61
N GLY A 376 -31.26 17.59 40.86
CA GLY A 376 -31.83 16.77 41.94
C GLY A 376 -31.62 15.28 41.65
N GLN A 377 -32.71 14.53 41.51
CA GLN A 377 -32.69 13.11 41.13
C GLN A 377 -32.78 12.87 39.61
N THR A 378 -33.10 13.90 38.82
CA THR A 378 -33.23 13.77 37.38
C THR A 378 -31.85 13.84 36.72
N VAL A 379 -31.51 12.81 35.95
CA VAL A 379 -30.30 12.74 35.13
C VAL A 379 -30.72 12.61 33.68
N LEU A 380 -30.21 13.49 32.82
CA LEU A 380 -30.40 13.45 31.38
C LEU A 380 -29.05 13.22 30.71
N LEU A 381 -29.00 12.25 29.81
CA LEU A 381 -27.82 11.89 29.04
C LEU A 381 -28.03 12.27 27.58
N PHE A 382 -27.04 12.92 26.99
CA PHE A 382 -27.05 13.33 25.59
C PHE A 382 -25.89 12.67 24.87
N TYR A 383 -26.16 12.09 23.70
CA TYR A 383 -25.17 11.36 22.89
C TYR A 383 -24.63 12.22 21.75
N THR A 384 -25.30 13.32 21.42
CA THR A 384 -24.87 14.25 20.38
C THR A 384 -24.98 15.70 20.86
N ILE A 385 -24.10 16.57 20.34
CA ILE A 385 -24.12 18.00 20.68
C ILE A 385 -25.43 18.66 20.22
N PRO A 386 -25.97 18.39 19.01
CA PRO A 386 -27.25 18.95 18.60
C PRO A 386 -28.41 18.61 19.53
N GLU A 387 -28.46 17.40 20.09
CA GLU A 387 -29.48 17.01 21.08
C GLU A 387 -29.35 17.83 22.36
N TYR A 388 -28.14 17.94 22.90
CA TYR A 388 -27.86 18.76 24.08
C TYR A 388 -28.21 20.23 23.85
N GLU A 389 -27.80 20.81 22.71
CA GLU A 389 -28.10 22.20 22.38
C GLU A 389 -29.61 22.45 22.21
N SER A 390 -30.32 21.53 21.57
CA SER A 390 -31.78 21.63 21.39
C SER A 390 -32.50 21.60 22.73
N TRP A 391 -32.08 20.71 23.64
CA TRP A 391 -32.57 20.68 25.01
C TRP A 391 -32.19 21.94 25.80
N ARG A 392 -30.95 22.40 25.66
CA ARG A 392 -30.47 23.62 26.32
C ARG A 392 -31.29 24.84 25.90
N LYS A 393 -31.59 24.96 24.60
CA LYS A 393 -32.45 26.02 24.05
C LYS A 393 -33.89 25.91 24.56
N SER A 394 -34.44 24.70 24.66
CA SER A 394 -35.82 24.50 25.14
C SER A 394 -35.98 24.81 26.63
N VAL A 395 -34.94 24.59 27.44
CA VAL A 395 -34.95 24.89 28.88
C VAL A 395 -34.74 26.39 29.17
N GLY A 396 -34.15 27.15 28.24
CA GLY A 396 -34.02 28.62 28.34
C GLY A 396 -33.38 29.11 29.66
N ASN A 397 -33.95 30.15 30.27
CA ASN A 397 -33.46 30.75 31.53
C ASN A 397 -33.59 29.83 32.77
N THR A 398 -34.26 28.68 32.65
CA THR A 398 -34.40 27.67 33.70
C THR A 398 -33.15 26.78 33.86
N GLN A 399 -32.06 27.09 33.15
CA GLN A 399 -30.74 26.48 33.33
C GLN A 399 -30.22 26.57 34.77
N ARG A 400 -30.62 27.59 35.54
CA ARG A 400 -30.22 27.75 36.94
C ARG A 400 -30.66 26.53 37.75
N GLY A 401 -29.70 25.68 38.13
CA GLY A 401 -29.90 24.46 38.92
C GLY A 401 -29.55 23.14 38.23
N TRP A 402 -29.22 23.15 36.92
CA TRP A 402 -28.65 21.98 36.25
C TRP A 402 -27.12 21.98 36.38
N ARG A 403 -26.56 20.87 36.87
CA ARG A 403 -25.13 20.59 36.80
C ARG A 403 -24.85 19.90 35.46
N ILE A 404 -24.04 20.54 34.61
CA ILE A 404 -23.65 19.99 33.30
C ILE A 404 -22.24 19.41 33.43
N GLU A 405 -22.10 18.14 33.05
CA GLU A 405 -20.84 17.40 33.02
C GLU A 405 -20.57 16.97 31.58
N HIS A 406 -19.38 17.27 31.07
CA HIS A 406 -18.95 16.89 29.73
C HIS A 406 -17.97 15.73 29.83
N TYR A 407 -18.25 14.65 29.11
CA TYR A 407 -17.36 13.50 29.01
C TYR A 407 -16.34 13.76 27.91
N LYS A 408 -15.06 13.88 28.27
CA LYS A 408 -13.98 14.16 27.30
C LYS A 408 -13.49 12.90 26.58
N GLY A 409 -13.73 11.73 27.16
CA GLY A 409 -13.30 10.43 26.65
C GLY A 409 -13.66 9.33 27.64
N LEU A 410 -13.53 8.07 27.22
CA LEU A 410 -13.93 6.90 28.00
C LEU A 410 -13.21 6.78 29.34
N GLY A 411 -12.01 7.35 29.45
CA GLY A 411 -11.24 7.41 30.70
C GLY A 411 -11.79 8.39 31.75
N THR A 412 -12.74 9.25 31.38
CA THR A 412 -13.34 10.24 32.31
C THR A 412 -14.52 9.70 33.09
N PHE A 413 -15.10 8.58 32.67
CA PHE A 413 -16.19 7.93 33.37
C PHE A 413 -15.69 7.32 34.68
N ASP A 414 -16.48 7.46 35.73
CA ASP A 414 -16.20 6.70 36.95
C ASP A 414 -16.50 5.20 36.74
N ARG A 415 -15.95 4.35 37.63
CA ARG A 415 -16.14 2.89 37.51
C ARG A 415 -17.59 2.45 37.64
N ASN A 416 -18.43 3.20 38.36
CA ASN A 416 -19.84 2.84 38.55
C ASN A 416 -20.69 3.24 37.34
N GLU A 417 -20.41 4.39 36.73
CA GLU A 417 -20.99 4.82 35.46
C GLU A 417 -20.64 3.84 34.35
N ALA A 418 -19.37 3.46 34.23
CA ALA A 418 -18.94 2.44 33.27
C ALA A 418 -19.70 1.12 33.46
N LYS A 419 -19.82 0.65 34.70
CA LYS A 419 -20.64 -0.54 35.02
C LYS A 419 -22.12 -0.34 34.67
N GLY A 420 -22.66 0.87 34.85
CA GLY A 420 -24.02 1.23 34.46
C GLY A 420 -24.27 1.04 32.97
N CYS A 421 -23.39 1.59 32.12
CA CYS A 421 -23.49 1.45 30.67
C CYS A 421 -23.50 -0.02 30.21
N PHE A 422 -22.73 -0.89 30.87
CA PHE A 422 -22.70 -2.32 30.55
C PHE A 422 -23.89 -3.12 31.11
N LYS A 423 -24.59 -2.62 32.14
CA LYS A 423 -25.87 -3.22 32.56
C LYS A 423 -26.95 -3.02 31.50
N GLU A 424 -26.92 -1.87 30.84
CA GLU A 424 -27.85 -1.46 29.78
C GLU A 424 -27.12 -1.47 28.43
N ILE A 425 -26.31 -2.52 28.18
CA ILE A 425 -25.44 -2.60 27.01
C ILE A 425 -26.20 -2.51 25.68
N GLU A 426 -27.45 -2.99 25.65
CA GLU A 426 -28.30 -2.95 24.45
C GLU A 426 -28.61 -1.53 23.98
N GLU A 427 -28.66 -0.55 24.90
CA GLU A 427 -28.90 0.85 24.54
C GLU A 427 -27.66 1.52 23.92
N HIS A 428 -26.49 1.06 24.37
CA HIS A 428 -25.17 1.59 24.00
C HIS A 428 -24.58 0.90 22.77
N VAL A 429 -25.11 -0.27 22.38
CA VAL A 429 -24.59 -1.04 21.25
C VAL A 429 -25.35 -0.75 19.97
N LYS A 430 -24.62 -0.31 18.96
CA LYS A 430 -25.12 -0.10 17.59
C LYS A 430 -24.55 -1.16 16.66
N ILE A 431 -25.36 -1.59 15.70
CA ILE A 431 -24.99 -2.65 14.74
C ILE A 431 -24.84 -2.04 13.36
N PHE A 432 -23.71 -2.31 12.71
CA PHE A 432 -23.53 -1.93 11.31
C PHE A 432 -24.27 -2.89 10.38
N LEU A 433 -24.96 -2.30 9.40
CA LEU A 433 -25.73 -3.02 8.40
C LEU A 433 -25.23 -2.68 6.99
N TRP A 434 -24.88 -3.70 6.23
CA TRP A 434 -24.70 -3.60 4.79
C TRP A 434 -26.06 -3.74 4.10
N VAL A 435 -26.45 -2.75 3.32
CA VAL A 435 -27.76 -2.74 2.64
C VAL A 435 -27.57 -2.86 1.14
N VAL A 436 -26.61 -2.13 0.58
CA VAL A 436 -26.41 -2.02 -0.87
C VAL A 436 -24.92 -1.86 -1.21
N ASP A 437 -24.53 -2.11 -2.46
CA ASP A 437 -23.13 -2.03 -2.88
C ASP A 437 -22.53 -0.62 -2.75
N GLU A 438 -23.37 0.43 -2.72
CA GLU A 438 -22.95 1.81 -2.44
C GLU A 438 -22.32 1.97 -1.05
N ASP A 439 -22.60 1.09 -0.09
CA ASP A 439 -21.94 1.06 1.22
C ASP A 439 -20.42 0.83 1.03
N GLY A 440 -20.04 -0.10 0.16
CA GLY A 440 -18.65 -0.37 -0.20
C GLY A 440 -17.98 0.78 -0.93
N GLU A 441 -18.70 1.42 -1.85
CA GLU A 441 -18.18 2.58 -2.58
C GLU A 441 -17.97 3.79 -1.67
N ALA A 442 -18.82 4.01 -0.67
CA ALA A 442 -18.65 5.03 0.35
C ALA A 442 -17.37 4.79 1.19
N ILE A 443 -17.10 3.55 1.58
CA ILE A 443 -15.85 3.21 2.28
C ILE A 443 -14.63 3.47 1.37
N LYS A 444 -14.71 3.11 0.08
CA LYS A 444 -13.62 3.39 -0.88
C LYS A 444 -13.39 4.89 -1.07
N LEU A 445 -14.46 5.68 -1.16
CA LEU A 445 -14.40 7.15 -1.27
C LEU A 445 -13.58 7.76 -0.12
N ALA A 446 -13.83 7.30 1.11
CA ALA A 446 -13.17 7.81 2.31
C ALA A 446 -11.68 7.41 2.41
N PHE A 447 -11.31 6.21 1.99
CA PHE A 447 -9.97 5.66 2.30
C PHE A 447 -9.04 5.44 1.10
N SER A 448 -9.54 5.43 -0.15
CA SER A 448 -8.73 5.18 -1.36
C SER A 448 -8.01 6.44 -1.85
N LYS A 449 -6.71 6.35 -2.16
CA LYS A 449 -5.96 7.44 -2.81
C LYS A 449 -6.39 7.71 -4.25
N THR A 450 -7.03 6.75 -4.92
CA THR A 450 -7.52 6.98 -6.29
C THR A 450 -8.73 7.91 -6.34
N LYS A 451 -9.42 8.11 -5.21
CA LYS A 451 -10.66 8.90 -5.10
C LYS A 451 -10.46 10.28 -4.46
N ILE A 452 -9.28 10.88 -4.58
CA ILE A 452 -8.97 12.18 -3.96
C ILE A 452 -9.94 13.28 -4.44
N GLU A 453 -10.18 13.39 -5.75
CA GLU A 453 -11.08 14.42 -6.29
C GLU A 453 -12.55 14.18 -5.90
N GLU A 454 -13.00 12.93 -5.91
CA GLU A 454 -14.33 12.57 -5.38
C GLU A 454 -14.46 12.95 -3.90
N ARG A 455 -13.41 12.69 -3.10
CA ARG A 455 -13.38 13.02 -1.66
C ARG A 455 -13.40 14.52 -1.43
N LYS A 456 -12.71 15.32 -2.24
CA LYS A 456 -12.78 16.79 -2.17
C LYS A 456 -14.20 17.27 -2.47
N ASN A 457 -14.85 16.73 -3.49
CA ASN A 457 -16.23 17.09 -3.83
C ASN A 457 -17.22 16.67 -2.73
N TRP A 458 -17.03 15.48 -2.16
CA TRP A 458 -17.80 15.00 -1.02
C TRP A 458 -17.69 15.93 0.19
N ILE A 459 -16.48 16.39 0.53
CA ILE A 459 -16.26 17.37 1.60
C ILE A 459 -16.90 18.73 1.27
N ARG A 460 -16.85 19.18 0.00
CA ARG A 460 -17.50 20.44 -0.42
C ARG A 460 -19.03 20.40 -0.30
N GLN A 461 -19.63 19.22 -0.39
CA GLN A 461 -21.07 19.01 -0.26
C GLN A 461 -21.52 18.86 1.20
N PHE A 462 -20.60 18.97 2.16
CA PHE A 462 -20.94 18.93 3.58
C PHE A 462 -21.88 20.08 3.97
N GLU A 463 -23.01 19.76 4.58
CA GLU A 463 -23.94 20.73 5.14
C GLU A 463 -23.76 20.82 6.66
N PRO A 464 -23.51 22.02 7.22
CA PRO A 464 -23.46 22.22 8.67
C PRO A 464 -24.74 21.73 9.36
N GLY A 465 -24.59 21.04 10.48
CA GLY A 465 -25.71 20.39 11.17
C GLY A 465 -25.96 18.94 10.71
N THR A 466 -25.18 18.40 9.78
CA THR A 466 -25.17 16.97 9.51
C THR A 466 -24.65 16.20 10.74
N PHE A 467 -25.42 15.24 11.23
CA PHE A 467 -25.00 14.31 12.29
C PHE A 467 -25.63 12.93 12.09
N LEU A 468 -25.04 11.91 12.72
CA LEU A 468 -25.61 10.57 12.76
C LEU A 468 -26.58 10.46 13.95
N ASP A 469 -27.82 10.07 13.68
CA ASP A 469 -28.83 9.85 14.71
C ASP A 469 -28.50 8.61 15.54
N GLN A 470 -28.06 8.85 16.78
CA GLN A 470 -27.63 7.82 17.72
C GLN A 470 -28.79 7.07 18.40
N LYS A 471 -30.05 7.45 18.14
CA LYS A 471 -31.22 6.72 18.68
C LYS A 471 -31.47 5.41 17.95
N GLN A 472 -31.02 5.31 16.70
CA GLN A 472 -31.21 4.11 15.89
C GLN A 472 -30.25 3.02 16.37
N CYS A 473 -30.71 1.77 16.43
CA CYS A 473 -29.87 0.62 16.78
C CYS A 473 -29.02 0.15 15.57
N LEU A 474 -29.46 0.44 14.35
CA LEU A 474 -28.82 0.02 13.11
C LEU A 474 -28.19 1.23 12.40
N ILE A 475 -26.91 1.09 12.04
CA ILE A 475 -26.15 2.10 11.31
C ILE A 475 -25.78 1.55 9.93
N LYS A 476 -26.14 2.25 8.86
CA LYS A 476 -25.66 1.89 7.52
C LYS A 476 -24.23 2.37 7.35
N TYR A 477 -23.37 1.59 6.70
CA TYR A 477 -21.99 2.03 6.45
C TYR A 477 -21.93 3.35 5.69
N LYS A 478 -22.78 3.55 4.67
CA LYS A 478 -22.89 4.81 3.95
C LYS A 478 -23.30 5.98 4.85
N ASP A 479 -24.21 5.76 5.80
CA ASP A 479 -24.64 6.81 6.74
C ASP A 479 -23.50 7.16 7.70
N PHE A 480 -22.79 6.17 8.24
CA PHE A 480 -21.59 6.40 9.05
C PHE A 480 -20.55 7.24 8.30
N ILE A 481 -20.23 6.88 7.04
CA ILE A 481 -19.28 7.65 6.24
C ILE A 481 -19.77 9.10 6.08
N ASN A 482 -21.00 9.29 5.61
CA ASN A 482 -21.51 10.60 5.20
C ASN A 482 -22.00 11.49 6.36
N LYS A 483 -22.24 10.94 7.55
CA LYS A 483 -22.81 11.70 8.68
C LYS A 483 -21.92 11.76 9.90
N GLU A 484 -20.91 10.89 10.00
CA GLU A 484 -20.01 10.85 11.16
C GLU A 484 -18.54 10.98 10.73
N LEU A 485 -18.05 10.14 9.81
CA LEU A 485 -16.65 10.22 9.35
C LEU A 485 -16.35 11.53 8.59
N ILE A 486 -17.35 12.13 7.93
CA ILE A 486 -17.20 13.44 7.31
C ILE A 486 -16.85 14.52 8.35
N LEU A 487 -17.39 14.43 9.57
CA LEU A 487 -17.10 15.40 10.64
C LEU A 487 -15.64 15.34 11.04
N PHE A 488 -15.06 14.14 11.10
CA PHE A 488 -13.62 13.97 11.26
C PHE A 488 -12.84 14.64 10.12
N SER A 489 -13.26 14.44 8.86
CA SER A 489 -12.58 15.00 7.70
C SER A 489 -12.56 16.53 7.73
N ILE A 490 -13.68 17.15 8.14
CA ILE A 490 -13.80 18.60 8.33
C ILE A 490 -12.92 19.08 9.49
N ALA A 491 -12.99 18.40 10.65
CA ALA A 491 -12.19 18.75 11.82
C ALA A 491 -10.68 18.59 11.58
N ASP A 492 -10.27 17.58 10.82
CA ASP A 492 -8.88 17.39 10.39
C ASP A 492 -8.42 18.54 9.49
N LEU A 493 -9.25 18.99 8.53
CA LEU A 493 -8.91 20.17 7.71
C LEU A 493 -8.76 21.44 8.55
N GLN A 494 -9.67 21.68 9.50
CA GLN A 494 -9.60 22.83 10.41
C GLN A 494 -8.36 22.82 11.31
N ARG A 495 -7.89 21.64 11.69
CA ARG A 495 -6.69 21.46 12.54
C ARG A 495 -5.40 21.51 11.73
N SER A 496 -5.43 21.07 10.48
CA SER A 496 -4.23 20.83 9.67
C SER A 496 -3.90 21.97 8.71
N ILE A 497 -4.91 22.70 8.20
CA ILE A 497 -4.74 23.80 7.25
C ILE A 497 -4.88 25.14 8.01
N PRO A 498 -3.93 26.09 7.86
CA PRO A 498 -4.00 27.37 8.53
C PRO A 498 -5.05 28.30 7.91
N SER A 499 -5.51 29.29 8.67
CA SER A 499 -6.29 30.40 8.10
C SER A 499 -5.39 31.28 7.25
N MET A 500 -5.91 31.77 6.12
CA MET A 500 -5.22 32.74 5.27
C MET A 500 -4.99 34.09 5.99
N VAL A 501 -5.84 34.42 6.97
CA VAL A 501 -5.83 35.74 7.64
C VAL A 501 -4.65 35.85 8.61
N ASP A 502 -4.54 34.91 9.55
CA ASP A 502 -3.47 34.91 10.55
C ASP A 502 -2.31 33.96 10.24
N GLY A 503 -2.47 33.05 9.28
CA GLY A 503 -1.47 32.01 9.00
C GLY A 503 -1.34 30.95 10.09
N LEU A 504 -2.30 30.88 11.02
CA LEU A 504 -2.26 29.97 12.15
C LEU A 504 -3.22 28.79 11.95
N LYS A 505 -2.76 27.59 12.34
CA LYS A 505 -3.64 26.44 12.58
C LYS A 505 -4.34 26.59 13.94
N LEU A 506 -5.43 25.85 14.15
CA LEU A 506 -6.23 25.92 15.38
C LEU A 506 -5.40 25.78 16.66
N GLY A 507 -4.51 24.77 16.74
CA GLY A 507 -3.65 24.57 17.90
C GLY A 507 -2.70 25.74 18.17
N GLN A 508 -2.19 26.38 17.12
CA GLN A 508 -1.29 27.53 17.25
C GLN A 508 -2.05 28.75 17.80
N ARG A 509 -3.29 28.93 17.35
CA ARG A 509 -4.18 30.00 17.79
C ARG A 509 -4.55 29.88 19.26
N LYS A 510 -4.88 28.66 19.71
CA LYS A 510 -5.14 28.34 21.13
C LYS A 510 -3.96 28.69 22.03
N ILE A 511 -2.76 28.33 21.61
CA ILE A 511 -1.55 28.65 22.37
C ILE A 511 -1.32 30.17 22.42
N LEU A 512 -1.51 30.87 21.30
CA LEU A 512 -1.35 32.32 21.23
C LEU A 512 -2.37 33.03 22.12
N PHE A 513 -3.64 32.61 22.10
CA PHE A 513 -4.70 33.10 22.98
C PHE A 513 -4.33 32.94 24.46
N CYS A 514 -3.94 31.73 24.88
CA CYS A 514 -3.50 31.50 26.27
C CYS A 514 -2.29 32.36 26.65
N SER A 515 -1.38 32.59 25.70
CA SER A 515 -0.19 33.40 25.93
C SER A 515 -0.53 34.88 26.14
N PHE A 516 -1.56 35.36 25.43
CA PHE A 516 -2.10 36.71 25.57
C PHE A 516 -2.89 36.89 26.85
N GLU A 517 -3.78 35.96 27.21
CA GLU A 517 -4.54 36.03 28.46
C GLU A 517 -3.62 36.03 29.69
N LYS A 518 -2.60 35.17 29.69
CA LYS A 518 -1.65 35.05 30.81
C LYS A 518 -0.55 36.12 30.81
N ASN A 519 -0.53 37.03 29.82
CA ASN A 519 0.54 38.01 29.61
C ASN A 519 1.95 37.40 29.79
N LEU A 520 2.27 36.34 29.03
CA LEU A 520 3.48 35.53 29.20
C LEU A 520 4.78 36.27 28.83
N THR A 521 5.19 37.22 29.66
CA THR A 521 6.45 37.98 29.54
C THR A 521 7.63 37.23 30.17
N THR A 522 7.35 36.42 31.19
CA THR A 522 8.34 35.59 31.90
C THR A 522 8.41 34.17 31.37
N LYS A 523 9.56 33.51 31.50
CA LYS A 523 9.76 32.12 31.07
C LYS A 523 8.84 31.17 31.85
N ILE A 524 8.18 30.26 31.15
CA ILE A 524 7.32 29.21 31.72
C ILE A 524 7.62 27.86 31.07
N LYS A 525 7.40 26.77 31.81
CA LYS A 525 7.53 25.40 31.27
C LYS A 525 6.53 25.17 30.15
N VAL A 526 6.98 24.57 29.04
CA VAL A 526 6.12 24.25 27.88
C VAL A 526 4.93 23.37 28.29
N SER A 527 5.15 22.37 29.16
CA SER A 527 4.08 21.50 29.67
C SER A 527 2.97 22.26 30.41
N ARG A 528 3.29 23.38 31.08
CA ARG A 528 2.29 24.21 31.76
C ARG A 528 1.45 25.03 30.80
N ILE A 529 2.01 25.51 29.68
CA ILE A 529 1.23 26.23 28.66
C ILE A 529 0.37 25.24 27.88
N LEU A 530 0.92 24.09 27.48
CA LEU A 530 0.15 23.07 26.78
C LEU A 530 -1.04 22.61 27.63
N LEU A 531 -0.80 22.34 28.92
CA LEU A 531 -1.88 22.04 29.86
C LEU A 531 -2.89 23.19 29.93
N ALA A 532 -2.43 24.44 30.02
CA ALA A 532 -3.32 25.60 30.05
C ALA A 532 -4.21 25.70 28.82
N ALA A 533 -3.64 25.52 27.62
CA ALA A 533 -4.36 25.57 26.35
C ALA A 533 -5.37 24.41 26.21
N ILE A 534 -5.01 23.23 26.71
CA ILE A 534 -5.91 22.06 26.77
C ILE A 534 -7.03 22.27 27.82
N THR A 535 -6.75 22.98 28.92
CA THR A 535 -7.76 23.22 29.97
C THR A 535 -8.68 24.39 29.66
N SER A 536 -8.22 25.40 28.92
CA SER A 536 -9.02 26.56 28.53
C SER A 536 -9.91 26.31 27.32
N THR A 537 -9.74 25.18 26.62
CA THR A 537 -10.64 24.77 25.54
C THR A 537 -11.10 23.33 25.73
N PHE A 538 -12.39 23.09 25.60
CA PHE A 538 -13.04 21.86 26.02
C PHE A 538 -13.18 20.81 24.91
N SER A 539 -12.30 20.71 23.90
CA SER A 539 -12.55 19.68 22.86
C SER A 539 -11.41 19.17 21.96
N TYR A 540 -10.13 19.59 22.08
CA TYR A 540 -9.13 19.12 21.09
C TYR A 540 -7.72 18.83 21.67
N PRO A 541 -7.10 17.69 21.33
CA PRO A 541 -5.70 17.46 21.62
C PRO A 541 -4.83 18.44 20.83
N VAL A 542 -3.87 19.06 21.52
CA VAL A 542 -2.91 19.99 20.93
C VAL A 542 -1.71 19.17 20.47
N ASP A 543 -1.72 18.69 19.22
CA ASP A 543 -0.59 17.94 18.68
C ASP A 543 0.61 18.84 18.37
N ASN A 544 1.80 18.33 18.73
CA ASN A 544 3.16 18.80 18.48
C ASN A 544 3.30 20.15 17.76
N MET A 545 3.74 21.18 18.50
CA MET A 545 4.02 22.47 17.89
C MET A 545 5.28 23.13 18.44
N VAL A 546 6.20 23.44 17.52
CA VAL A 546 7.29 24.39 17.74
C VAL A 546 6.72 25.79 17.50
N LEU A 547 6.71 26.62 18.54
CA LEU A 547 6.23 28.00 18.50
C LEU A 547 7.37 28.94 18.08
N TYR A 548 7.20 29.62 16.94
CA TYR A 548 8.15 30.63 16.45
C TYR A 548 7.76 32.11 16.64
N PRO A 549 6.57 32.53 17.15
CA PRO A 549 6.41 33.89 17.69
C PRO A 549 6.87 33.99 19.16
N VAL A 550 7.62 33.00 19.62
CA VAL A 550 8.24 32.89 20.94
C VAL A 550 9.73 32.80 20.66
N GLU A 551 10.54 33.67 21.27
CA GLU A 551 12.00 33.52 21.17
C GLU A 551 12.41 32.14 21.69
N GLY A 552 12.69 31.24 20.74
CA GLY A 552 13.21 29.91 20.97
C GLY A 552 14.66 29.95 21.44
N LYS A 553 14.88 30.39 22.68
CA LYS A 553 15.94 29.75 23.48
C LYS A 553 15.30 28.60 24.21
N ILE A 554 15.25 27.46 23.52
CA ILE A 554 15.15 26.15 24.20
C ILE A 554 16.40 26.06 25.08
N MET A 555 16.28 26.49 26.33
CA MET A 555 17.29 26.23 27.34
C MET A 555 16.98 24.85 27.91
N GLN A 556 17.70 23.86 27.40
CA GLN A 556 17.59 22.49 27.89
C GLN A 556 18.27 22.42 29.26
N ALA A 557 17.46 22.39 30.31
CA ALA A 557 17.92 21.96 31.63
C ALA A 557 17.18 20.65 31.95
N GLN A 558 17.91 19.54 31.97
CA GLN A 558 17.39 18.22 32.38
C GLN A 558 16.15 17.75 31.58
N GLY A 559 16.07 18.02 30.28
CA GLY A 559 14.96 17.58 29.41
C GLY A 559 13.65 18.38 29.55
N ILE A 560 13.66 19.49 30.31
CA ILE A 560 12.50 20.37 30.49
C ILE A 560 12.64 21.60 29.57
N PHE A 561 11.62 21.85 28.75
CA PHE A 561 11.59 22.99 27.83
C PHE A 561 10.87 24.19 28.46
N TYR A 562 11.43 25.38 28.25
CA TYR A 562 10.85 26.66 28.68
C TYR A 562 10.60 27.57 27.48
N THR A 563 9.62 28.47 27.61
CA THR A 563 9.13 29.31 26.53
C THR A 563 8.57 30.64 27.08
N ARG A 564 8.49 31.70 26.25
CA ARG A 564 7.93 33.04 26.58
C ARG A 564 7.42 33.77 25.34
N LEU A 565 6.43 34.65 25.45
CA LEU A 565 5.98 35.44 24.30
C LEU A 565 7.11 36.35 23.77
N SER A 566 7.36 36.37 22.46
CA SER A 566 8.35 37.30 21.89
C SER A 566 7.85 38.74 22.02
N LEU A 567 8.79 39.67 22.22
CA LEU A 567 8.49 41.09 22.34
C LEU A 567 7.82 41.67 21.08
N ILE A 568 8.14 41.12 19.90
CA ILE A 568 7.55 41.56 18.63
C ILE A 568 6.09 41.11 18.47
N THR A 569 5.64 40.08 19.20
CA THR A 569 4.36 39.42 18.93
C THR A 569 3.17 40.34 19.18
N ARG A 570 3.21 41.20 20.21
CA ARG A 570 2.15 42.20 20.43
C ARG A 570 2.24 43.43 19.52
N SER A 571 3.35 43.60 18.80
CA SER A 571 3.45 44.56 17.69
C SER A 571 2.87 43.99 16.39
N LEU A 572 2.87 42.66 16.24
CA LEU A 572 2.26 41.97 15.10
C LEU A 572 0.74 41.78 15.29
N PHE A 573 0.34 41.34 16.48
CA PHE A 573 -1.05 41.14 16.89
C PHE A 573 -1.43 42.19 17.92
N LEU A 574 -1.93 43.32 17.42
CA LEU A 574 -2.13 44.52 18.22
C LEU A 574 -3.19 44.30 19.29
N LYS A 575 -2.84 44.59 20.55
CA LYS A 575 -3.78 44.47 21.69
C LYS A 575 -5.04 45.33 21.52
N LYS A 576 -4.93 46.47 20.81
CA LYS A 576 -6.07 47.32 20.51
C LYS A 576 -7.06 46.70 19.52
N ASP A 577 -6.68 45.66 18.80
CA ASP A 577 -7.57 44.99 17.86
C ASP A 577 -8.26 43.78 18.51
N ASP A 578 -7.83 43.38 19.72
CA ASP A 578 -8.38 42.22 20.44
C ASP A 578 -9.92 42.32 20.56
N PHE A 579 -10.49 43.50 20.86
CA PHE A 579 -11.94 43.67 21.00
C PHE A 579 -12.75 43.60 19.69
N LEU A 580 -12.06 43.67 18.54
CA LEU A 580 -12.68 43.56 17.21
C LEU A 580 -12.79 42.11 16.74
N LEU A 581 -12.10 41.19 17.41
CA LEU A 581 -12.04 39.79 17.01
C LEU A 581 -13.33 39.06 17.37
N ASP A 582 -13.72 38.14 16.50
CA ASP A 582 -14.85 37.24 16.73
C ASP A 582 -14.38 36.06 17.59
N TYR A 583 -14.63 36.15 18.90
CA TYR A 583 -14.27 35.13 19.87
C TYR A 583 -15.27 33.98 19.86
N LEU A 584 -14.76 32.75 19.74
CA LEU A 584 -15.59 31.57 19.86
C LEU A 584 -16.08 31.42 21.32
N ASN A 585 -17.26 30.85 21.48
CA ASN A 585 -17.87 30.63 22.79
C ASN A 585 -18.07 29.13 23.01
N GLU A 586 -17.48 28.60 24.07
CA GLU A 586 -17.61 27.22 24.50
C GLU A 586 -18.19 27.21 25.93
N ASP A 587 -19.44 26.77 26.06
CA ASP A 587 -20.18 26.71 27.33
C ASP A 587 -20.20 28.01 28.17
N GLY A 588 -20.30 29.15 27.49
CA GLY A 588 -20.37 30.46 28.12
C GLY A 588 -19.01 31.05 28.47
N GLN A 589 -17.92 30.34 28.19
CA GLN A 589 -16.56 30.86 28.27
C GLN A 589 -16.11 31.32 26.87
N MET A 590 -15.55 32.53 26.81
CA MET A 590 -14.87 32.99 25.60
C MET A 590 -13.57 32.23 25.47
N ILE A 591 -13.38 31.59 24.33
CA ILE A 591 -12.15 30.87 23.96
C ILE A 591 -11.45 31.65 22.84
N GLU A 592 -10.48 31.06 22.13
CA GLU A 592 -9.74 31.76 21.08
C GLU A 592 -10.64 32.32 19.96
N PRO A 593 -10.21 33.40 19.27
CA PRO A 593 -10.96 33.93 18.15
C PRO A 593 -10.93 32.99 16.95
N THR A 594 -11.87 33.18 16.02
CA THR A 594 -11.91 32.41 14.76
C THR A 594 -10.59 32.58 13.98
N TRP A 595 -10.06 33.80 13.94
CA TRP A 595 -8.71 34.14 13.51
C TRP A 595 -8.27 35.47 14.12
N TYR A 596 -6.95 35.65 14.27
CA TYR A 596 -6.39 36.97 14.54
C TYR A 596 -6.24 37.78 13.24
N VAL A 597 -5.97 39.07 13.37
CA VAL A 597 -5.67 39.96 12.23
C VAL A 597 -4.30 40.60 12.45
N PRO A 598 -3.20 39.97 12.00
CA PRO A 598 -1.88 40.55 12.12
C PRO A 598 -1.71 41.77 11.22
N VAL A 599 -0.86 42.72 11.64
CA VAL A 599 -0.56 43.96 10.87
C VAL A 599 0.10 43.72 9.51
N ILE A 600 0.68 42.53 9.31
CA ILE A 600 1.24 42.07 8.05
C ILE A 600 0.76 40.65 7.78
N ALA A 601 0.74 40.22 6.52
CA ALA A 601 0.36 38.87 6.11
C ALA A 601 1.30 37.81 6.70
N PHE A 602 1.00 37.35 7.92
CA PHE A 602 1.89 36.50 8.72
C PHE A 602 2.11 35.12 8.10
N VAL A 603 1.11 34.60 7.38
CA VAL A 603 1.23 33.35 6.62
C VAL A 603 2.36 33.38 5.58
N LEU A 604 2.63 34.56 4.98
CA LEU A 604 3.71 34.72 4.01
C LEU A 604 5.07 34.91 4.69
N VAL A 605 5.09 35.43 5.93
CA VAL A 605 6.31 35.57 6.72
C VAL A 605 6.83 34.21 7.16
N ASN A 606 5.96 33.43 7.80
CA ASN A 606 6.36 32.16 8.41
C ASN A 606 6.17 30.95 7.50
N GLY A 607 5.52 31.13 6.36
CA GLY A 607 5.04 30.01 5.57
C GLY A 607 4.03 29.16 6.35
N SER A 608 3.63 28.07 5.73
CA SER A 608 2.87 27.03 6.38
C SER A 608 2.94 25.73 5.59
N GLU A 609 2.88 24.61 6.28
CA GLU A 609 2.69 23.32 5.66
C GLU A 609 1.60 22.57 6.42
N GLY A 610 0.66 21.96 5.70
CA GLY A 610 -0.45 21.25 6.31
C GLY A 610 -0.99 20.19 5.36
N ILE A 611 -1.22 18.99 5.88
CA ILE A 611 -1.88 17.90 5.16
C ILE A 611 -3.10 17.53 5.98
N GLY A 612 -4.28 17.64 5.38
CA GLY A 612 -5.52 17.16 5.95
C GLY A 612 -6.25 16.24 4.96
N THR A 613 -7.48 15.90 5.29
CA THR A 613 -8.25 14.95 4.51
C THR A 613 -8.62 15.53 3.14
N GLY A 614 -8.00 14.99 2.09
CA GLY A 614 -8.24 15.39 0.69
C GLY A 614 -7.55 16.68 0.24
N TRP A 615 -6.98 17.46 1.16
CA TRP A 615 -6.30 18.72 0.85
C TRP A 615 -4.91 18.78 1.49
N SER A 616 -4.00 19.45 0.79
CA SER A 616 -2.68 19.81 1.31
C SER A 616 -2.40 21.27 0.98
N SER A 617 -1.71 21.97 1.87
CA SER A 617 -1.27 23.35 1.70
C SER A 617 0.23 23.43 1.96
N TYR A 618 0.92 24.16 1.08
CA TYR A 618 2.32 24.56 1.26
C TYR A 618 2.44 26.02 0.86
N VAL A 619 2.86 26.85 1.80
CA VAL A 619 3.15 28.27 1.62
C VAL A 619 4.59 28.47 2.05
N PRO A 620 5.49 28.93 1.17
CA PRO A 620 6.86 29.21 1.57
C PRO A 620 6.95 30.46 2.43
N ASN A 621 8.05 30.55 3.19
CA ASN A 621 8.45 31.76 3.88
C ASN A 621 8.87 32.83 2.86
N ASN A 622 8.74 34.10 3.20
CA ASN A 622 9.20 35.23 2.40
C ASN A 622 9.79 36.30 3.31
N ASN A 623 10.60 37.19 2.74
CA ASN A 623 11.21 38.30 3.46
C ASN A 623 10.14 39.31 3.97
N PRO A 624 10.03 39.58 5.28
CA PRO A 624 9.06 40.54 5.82
C PRO A 624 9.16 41.94 5.21
N LYS A 625 10.36 42.36 4.80
CA LYS A 625 10.56 43.69 4.19
C LYS A 625 9.86 43.80 2.83
N GLU A 626 9.85 42.73 2.05
CA GLU A 626 9.21 42.67 0.74
C GLU A 626 7.69 42.63 0.89
N ILE A 627 7.19 41.85 1.85
CA ILE A 627 5.76 41.83 2.22
C ILE A 627 5.29 43.23 2.62
N ILE A 628 6.03 43.91 3.51
CA ILE A 628 5.72 45.29 3.93
C ILE A 628 5.80 46.25 2.74
N GLY A 629 6.79 46.08 1.85
CA GLY A 629 6.92 46.83 0.61
C GLY A 629 5.66 46.73 -0.24
N ASN A 630 5.17 45.51 -0.47
CA ASN A 630 3.96 45.26 -1.24
C ASN A 630 2.69 45.76 -0.54
N ILE A 631 2.58 45.65 0.78
CA ILE A 631 1.45 46.25 1.53
C ILE A 631 1.42 47.76 1.31
N ARG A 632 2.57 48.45 1.39
CA ARG A 632 2.65 49.90 1.14
C ARG A 632 2.31 50.26 -0.29
N ARG A 633 2.68 49.43 -1.27
CA ARG A 633 2.29 49.59 -2.68
C ARG A 633 0.78 49.49 -2.85
N LEU A 634 0.16 48.45 -2.27
CA LEU A 634 -1.30 48.27 -2.30
C LEU A 634 -2.04 49.45 -1.67
N LEU A 635 -1.56 49.97 -0.54
CA LEU A 635 -2.12 51.17 0.11
C LEU A 635 -1.99 52.45 -0.73
N ARG A 636 -1.09 52.48 -1.72
CA ARG A 636 -0.90 53.58 -2.68
C ARG A 636 -1.47 53.27 -4.06
N GLU A 637 -2.19 52.17 -4.22
CA GLU A 637 -2.70 51.68 -5.50
C GLU A 637 -1.61 51.43 -6.56
N GLU A 638 -0.39 51.12 -6.12
CA GLU A 638 0.73 50.74 -6.98
C GLU A 638 0.72 49.21 -7.25
N PRO A 639 1.23 48.76 -8.41
CA PRO A 639 1.34 47.34 -8.71
C PRO A 639 2.30 46.64 -7.74
N VAL A 640 1.90 45.45 -7.27
CA VAL A 640 2.74 44.60 -6.41
C VAL A 640 3.96 44.11 -7.16
N GLN A 641 5.09 43.98 -6.45
CA GLN A 641 6.29 43.35 -6.98
C GLN A 641 6.28 41.85 -6.66
N PRO A 642 6.78 41.00 -7.58
CA PRO A 642 7.03 39.59 -7.27
C PRO A 642 7.90 39.46 -6.03
N MET A 643 7.59 38.47 -5.19
CA MET A 643 8.38 38.10 -4.01
C MET A 643 8.95 36.71 -4.25
N ASP A 644 10.20 36.51 -3.84
CA ASP A 644 10.88 35.22 -3.92
C ASP A 644 11.03 34.61 -2.52
N PRO A 645 10.77 33.30 -2.34
CA PRO A 645 10.91 32.57 -1.07
C PRO A 645 12.29 32.63 -0.39
#